data_AF-G1SN35-F1
#
_entry.id   AF-G1SN35-F1
#
_cell.length_a   1.000
_cell.length_b   1.000
_cell.length_c   1.000
_cell.angle_alpha   90.00
_cell.angle_beta   90.00
_cell.angle_gamma   90.00
#
_symmetry.space_group_name_H-M   'P 1'
#
loop_
_entity.id
_entity.type
_entity.pdbx_description
1 polymer ?
#
loop_
_entity_poly.entity_id
_entity_poly.type
_entity_poly.pdbx_seq_one_letter_code
_entity_poly.pdbx_strand_id
1 'polypeptide(L)'
;MPAVDKLLLEEALQDSPQTRSLLSVFEEDAGTLTDHTNQLLQAMQRVYGAQNEMCLATQQLSRQLLAYEKQNFALGKGDEEVISTLHYFSKVVDELNVLHTELAKQLADTMVLPIIQFREKDLTEVSTLKDLFGLASNEHDLAMAKYSRLPKKKENEKVKTEVGKEVAAARRKQHLSSLQYYCALNALQYRKRMAMMEPMIGFAHGQINYFKKGAEMFSKSMDDFLSSVADMVRSIQVELEAEAEKMRVAQQELLSVDESVYTPDFDAAAPQVNRTLIQKAGYLNLRNKTGLVTTTWERLYFFTQGGNLMCQPRGAVAGGLIQDLDNCSVMAVDCEDRRYCFQITTPNGKSAIILQAESRKENDEWICAINNISRQIYLTDNPEAVAIKLNQTALQAVTPITSLGRKQESPCTSQNLTNSEMESARLIPNATVGVTDTEELIAPGTPIQFDIVLPATEFLDQNRGSRRVNPFGETEDGSFPEAEDSLLQQMFVVRFLGSMAVKTDSTTAVIYEAMRQVLAARAIHNIFRTTESHLVVTSQALRLIDPQTQVSRANFELTSVTQFAAHQENKRLVGFAVRDPESTGEESLSTYIFESNSEGEKICYAINLGKEITEVQKDPEALAKLMLSVPLTNDGKYVLLNDQQDDSDGGPSEHRGAESEA
;
A
#
# COMPACT_ATOMS: atom_id res chain seq x y z
N MET A 1 2.84 23.92 -61.51
CA MET A 1 2.90 24.79 -60.32
C MET A 1 3.20 26.20 -60.79
N PRO A 2 2.48 27.24 -60.34
CA PRO A 2 2.87 28.62 -60.67
C PRO A 2 4.30 28.87 -60.21
N ALA A 3 5.06 29.65 -60.98
CA ALA A 3 6.39 30.09 -60.57
C ALA A 3 6.25 30.81 -59.22
N VAL A 4 7.06 30.40 -58.24
CA VAL A 4 7.19 31.15 -56.99
C VAL A 4 7.80 32.49 -57.40
N ASP A 5 7.07 33.60 -57.22
CA ASP A 5 7.68 34.93 -57.36
C ASP A 5 8.93 34.95 -56.49
N LYS A 6 10.04 35.42 -57.04
CA LYS A 6 11.37 35.31 -56.45
C LYS A 6 11.98 36.69 -56.30
N LEU A 7 12.62 36.96 -55.16
CA LEU A 7 13.44 38.15 -55.00
C LEU A 7 14.67 38.02 -55.89
N LEU A 8 14.81 38.94 -56.84
CA LEU A 8 15.94 39.02 -57.75
C LEU A 8 17.17 39.54 -57.01
N LEU A 9 18.27 38.78 -57.06
CA LEU A 9 19.50 39.13 -56.37
C LEU A 9 20.26 40.24 -57.11
N GLU A 10 20.11 40.31 -58.43
CA GLU A 10 20.74 41.33 -59.27
C GLU A 10 20.24 42.75 -58.92
N GLU A 11 19.00 42.86 -58.45
CA GLU A 11 18.34 44.12 -58.07
C GLU A 11 18.68 44.59 -56.64
N ALA A 12 19.41 43.77 -55.87
CA ALA A 12 19.67 44.05 -54.46
C ALA A 12 20.55 45.29 -54.23
N LEU A 13 21.55 45.53 -55.08
CA LEU A 13 22.43 46.71 -54.97
C LEU A 13 21.73 48.00 -55.41
N GLN A 14 20.82 47.90 -56.40
CA GLN A 14 20.07 49.06 -56.89
C GLN A 14 19.09 49.56 -55.83
N ASP A 15 18.61 48.66 -54.97
CA ASP A 15 17.74 48.97 -53.82
C ASP A 15 16.52 49.83 -54.22
N SER A 16 15.91 49.51 -55.36
CA SER A 16 14.83 50.31 -55.91
C SER A 16 13.59 50.27 -54.99
N PRO A 17 12.75 51.32 -54.98
CA PRO A 17 11.47 51.29 -54.26
C PRO A 17 10.57 50.13 -54.67
N GLN A 18 10.65 49.69 -55.94
CA GLN A 18 9.93 48.53 -56.44
C GLN A 18 10.46 47.22 -55.82
N THR A 19 11.78 47.06 -55.73
CA THR A 19 12.43 45.93 -55.04
C THR A 19 12.05 45.89 -53.57
N ARG A 20 12.06 47.05 -52.88
CA ARG A 20 11.62 47.19 -51.48
C ARG A 20 10.14 46.86 -51.28
N SER A 21 9.28 47.22 -52.23
CA SER A 21 7.86 46.89 -52.20
C SER A 21 7.62 45.38 -52.36
N LEU A 22 8.37 44.72 -53.24
CA LEU A 22 8.30 43.26 -53.35
C LEU A 22 8.84 42.59 -52.08
N LEU A 23 9.96 43.09 -51.53
CA LEU A 23 10.52 42.61 -50.27
C LEU A 23 9.50 42.69 -49.14
N SER A 24 8.75 43.80 -49.00
CA SER A 24 7.75 43.93 -47.95
C SER A 24 6.63 42.88 -48.06
N VAL A 25 6.25 42.45 -49.28
CA VAL A 25 5.28 41.37 -49.47
C VAL A 25 5.84 40.03 -48.96
N PHE A 26 7.12 39.75 -49.19
CA PHE A 26 7.77 38.56 -48.62
C PHE A 26 7.86 38.62 -47.10
N GLU A 27 8.11 39.81 -46.53
CA GLU A 27 8.12 40.00 -45.08
C GLU A 27 6.74 39.75 -44.45
N GLU A 28 5.67 40.20 -45.11
CA GLU A 28 4.29 39.98 -44.67
C GLU A 28 3.90 38.48 -44.75
N ASP A 29 4.26 37.78 -45.83
CA ASP A 29 4.08 36.32 -45.96
C ASP A 29 4.87 35.57 -44.87
N ALA A 30 6.11 35.98 -44.59
CA ALA A 30 6.92 35.38 -43.53
C ALA A 30 6.33 35.60 -42.13
N GLY A 31 5.77 36.79 -41.86
CA GLY A 31 5.04 37.08 -40.63
C GLY A 31 3.81 36.17 -40.47
N THR A 32 2.97 36.11 -41.50
CA THR A 32 1.77 35.26 -41.53
C THR A 32 2.11 33.78 -41.34
N LEU A 33 3.20 33.31 -41.99
CA LEU A 33 3.71 31.94 -41.83
C LEU A 33 4.17 31.66 -40.40
N THR A 34 4.83 32.63 -39.76
CA THR A 34 5.28 32.51 -38.37
C THR A 34 4.09 32.35 -37.43
N ASP A 35 3.05 33.16 -37.59
CA ASP A 35 1.84 33.07 -36.77
C ASP A 35 1.10 31.74 -36.98
N HIS A 36 0.99 31.28 -38.24
CA HIS A 36 0.37 30.00 -38.53
C HIS A 36 1.14 28.82 -37.94
N THR A 37 2.48 28.81 -38.04
CA THR A 37 3.31 27.74 -37.46
C THR A 37 3.24 27.71 -35.95
N ASN A 38 3.10 28.85 -35.27
CA ASN A 38 2.86 28.91 -33.83
C ASN A 38 1.55 28.19 -33.45
N GLN A 39 0.46 28.47 -34.16
CA GLN A 39 -0.84 27.83 -33.91
C GLN A 39 -0.80 26.33 -34.23
N LEU A 40 -0.16 25.96 -35.34
CA LEU A 40 -0.01 24.56 -35.75
C LEU A 40 0.81 23.76 -34.73
N LEU A 41 1.91 24.34 -34.24
CA LEU A 41 2.74 23.72 -33.22
C LEU A 41 1.95 23.46 -31.93
N GLN A 42 1.16 24.43 -31.47
CA GLN A 42 0.31 24.26 -30.29
C GLN A 42 -0.70 23.12 -30.47
N ALA A 43 -1.32 23.02 -31.65
CA ALA A 43 -2.24 21.93 -31.96
C ALA A 43 -1.53 20.56 -31.94
N MET A 44 -0.35 20.46 -32.56
CA MET A 44 0.46 19.23 -32.58
C MET A 44 0.94 18.83 -31.19
N GLN A 45 1.38 19.79 -30.39
CA GLN A 45 1.78 19.56 -28.99
C GLN A 45 0.61 19.05 -28.14
N ARG A 46 -0.61 19.58 -28.38
CA ARG A 46 -1.81 19.08 -27.71
C ARG A 46 -2.15 17.64 -28.11
N VAL A 47 -2.03 17.28 -29.39
CA VAL A 47 -2.21 15.91 -29.87
C VAL A 47 -1.19 14.97 -29.22
N TYR A 48 0.09 15.35 -29.22
CA TYR A 48 1.14 14.59 -28.55
C TYR A 48 0.88 14.44 -27.05
N GLY A 49 0.51 15.53 -26.36
CA GLY A 49 0.19 15.52 -24.94
C GLY A 49 -0.95 14.56 -24.60
N ALA A 50 -2.03 14.57 -25.39
CA ALA A 50 -3.14 13.64 -25.22
C ALA A 50 -2.71 12.18 -25.41
N GLN A 51 -1.86 11.89 -26.40
CA GLN A 51 -1.31 10.55 -26.61
C GLN A 51 -0.42 10.12 -25.43
N ASN A 52 0.35 11.03 -24.85
CA ASN A 52 1.19 10.75 -23.69
C ASN A 52 0.34 10.47 -22.44
N GLU A 53 -0.74 11.23 -22.21
CA GLU A 53 -1.70 10.96 -21.13
C GLU A 53 -2.38 9.59 -21.27
N MET A 54 -2.69 9.17 -22.50
CA MET A 54 -3.20 7.82 -22.74
C MET A 54 -2.21 6.72 -22.33
N CYS A 55 -0.90 6.96 -22.45
CA CYS A 55 0.13 6.07 -21.93
C CYS A 55 0.05 6.00 -20.40
N LEU A 56 -0.05 7.13 -19.71
CA LEU A 56 -0.15 7.15 -18.24
C LEU A 56 -1.43 6.44 -17.75
N ALA A 57 -2.56 6.72 -18.39
CA ALA A 57 -3.85 6.13 -18.01
C ALA A 57 -3.86 4.60 -18.18
N THR A 58 -3.33 4.08 -19.29
CA THR A 58 -3.26 2.62 -19.52
C THR A 58 -2.27 1.94 -18.57
N GLN A 59 -1.14 2.58 -18.26
CA GLN A 59 -0.20 2.07 -17.27
C GLN A 59 -0.85 1.99 -15.87
N GLN A 60 -1.60 3.02 -15.48
CA GLN A 60 -2.32 3.03 -14.22
C GLN A 60 -3.42 1.95 -14.17
N LEU A 61 -4.18 1.79 -15.26
CA LEU A 61 -5.20 0.75 -15.36
C LEU A 61 -4.61 -0.65 -15.15
N SER A 62 -3.52 -0.98 -15.84
CA SER A 62 -2.86 -2.29 -15.68
C SER A 62 -2.43 -2.53 -14.22
N ARG A 63 -1.80 -1.53 -13.58
CA ARG A 63 -1.42 -1.61 -12.16
C ARG A 63 -2.62 -1.84 -11.25
N GLN A 64 -3.75 -1.19 -11.52
CA GLN A 64 -4.96 -1.35 -10.71
C GLN A 64 -5.60 -2.74 -10.86
N LEU A 65 -5.54 -3.33 -12.06
CA LEU A 65 -5.98 -4.71 -12.28
C LEU A 65 -5.15 -5.71 -11.46
N LEU A 66 -3.83 -5.55 -11.44
CA LEU A 66 -2.92 -6.39 -10.61
C LEU A 66 -3.07 -6.14 -9.11
N ALA A 67 -3.53 -4.95 -8.70
CA ALA A 67 -3.72 -4.64 -7.29
C ALA A 67 -4.87 -5.45 -6.64
N TYR A 68 -5.78 -6.00 -7.44
CA TYR A 68 -6.90 -6.81 -6.94
C TYR A 68 -6.42 -8.07 -6.18
N GLU A 69 -5.43 -8.79 -6.70
CA GLU A 69 -4.87 -9.98 -6.02
C GLU A 69 -4.24 -9.63 -4.66
N LYS A 70 -3.66 -8.44 -4.57
CA LYS A 70 -2.99 -7.94 -3.35
C LYS A 70 -3.96 -7.44 -2.29
N GLN A 71 -5.25 -7.35 -2.62
CA GLN A 71 -6.25 -6.85 -1.70
C GLN A 71 -6.64 -7.96 -0.70
N ASN A 72 -6.60 -7.63 0.59
CA ASN A 72 -7.00 -8.57 1.64
C ASN A 72 -8.52 -8.58 1.80
N PHE A 73 -9.16 -9.64 1.30
CA PHE A 73 -10.59 -9.87 1.48
C PHE A 73 -10.85 -10.69 2.75
N ALA A 74 -11.60 -10.13 3.70
CA ALA A 74 -11.85 -10.76 5.01
C ALA A 74 -12.63 -12.09 4.95
N LEU A 75 -13.32 -12.37 3.84
CA LEU A 75 -14.15 -13.56 3.66
C LEU A 75 -13.38 -14.77 3.11
N GLY A 76 -12.13 -14.59 2.68
CA GLY A 76 -11.30 -15.64 2.10
C GLY A 76 -10.38 -15.12 1.00
N LYS A 77 -9.58 -16.02 0.41
CA LYS A 77 -8.78 -15.68 -0.78
C LYS A 77 -9.71 -15.30 -1.93
N GLY A 78 -9.30 -14.33 -2.76
CA GLY A 78 -10.04 -13.95 -3.96
C GLY A 78 -10.22 -15.14 -4.91
N ASP A 79 -11.28 -15.12 -5.70
CA ASP A 79 -11.55 -16.15 -6.71
C ASP A 79 -10.40 -16.21 -7.73
N GLU A 80 -9.75 -17.37 -7.82
CA GLU A 80 -8.61 -17.62 -8.73
C GLU A 80 -8.99 -17.44 -10.21
N GLU A 81 -10.25 -17.73 -10.59
CA GLU A 81 -10.72 -17.52 -11.96
C GLU A 81 -10.81 -16.03 -12.29
N VAL A 82 -11.27 -15.22 -11.33
CA VAL A 82 -11.32 -13.75 -11.47
C VAL A 82 -9.90 -13.17 -11.49
N ILE A 83 -9.03 -13.61 -10.57
CA ILE A 83 -7.63 -13.14 -10.49
C ILE A 83 -6.89 -13.44 -11.81
N SER A 84 -6.96 -14.68 -12.30
CA SER A 84 -6.31 -15.07 -13.55
C SER A 84 -6.84 -14.30 -14.76
N THR A 85 -8.15 -14.03 -14.80
CA THR A 85 -8.78 -13.21 -15.84
C THR A 85 -8.28 -11.76 -15.79
N LEU A 86 -8.20 -11.15 -14.60
CA LEU A 86 -7.67 -9.79 -14.41
C LEU A 86 -6.18 -9.69 -14.76
N HIS A 87 -5.38 -10.71 -14.42
CA HIS A 87 -3.98 -10.81 -14.84
C HIS A 87 -3.84 -10.83 -16.37
N TYR A 88 -4.69 -11.58 -17.06
CA TYR A 88 -4.68 -11.60 -18.52
C TYR A 88 -5.05 -10.23 -19.11
N PHE A 89 -6.09 -9.56 -18.59
CA PHE A 89 -6.43 -8.20 -19.00
C PHE A 89 -5.31 -7.19 -18.72
N SER A 90 -4.64 -7.27 -17.58
CA SER A 90 -3.48 -6.41 -17.27
C SER A 90 -2.39 -6.56 -18.33
N LYS A 91 -2.06 -7.80 -18.70
CA LYS A 91 -1.07 -8.06 -19.76
C LYS A 91 -1.48 -7.44 -21.10
N VAL A 92 -2.74 -7.57 -21.49
CA VAL A 92 -3.26 -6.95 -22.73
C VAL A 92 -3.18 -5.42 -22.67
N VAL A 93 -3.52 -4.83 -21.53
CA VAL A 93 -3.42 -3.38 -21.31
C VAL A 93 -1.95 -2.91 -21.34
N ASP A 94 -1.01 -3.69 -20.82
CA ASP A 94 0.43 -3.40 -20.91
C ASP A 94 0.93 -3.47 -22.36
N GLU A 95 0.52 -4.47 -23.14
CA GLU A 95 0.87 -4.55 -24.56
C GLU A 95 0.30 -3.35 -25.34
N LEU A 96 -0.94 -2.94 -25.04
CA LEU A 96 -1.55 -1.73 -25.61
C LEU A 96 -0.79 -0.45 -25.21
N ASN A 97 -0.35 -0.36 -23.95
CA ASN A 97 0.47 0.75 -23.45
C ASN A 97 1.78 0.90 -24.24
N VAL A 98 2.43 -0.21 -24.58
CA VAL A 98 3.64 -0.21 -25.40
C VAL A 98 3.37 0.39 -26.79
N LEU A 99 2.23 0.05 -27.42
CA LEU A 99 1.83 0.66 -28.69
C LEU A 99 1.56 2.16 -28.56
N HIS A 100 0.89 2.59 -27.50
CA HIS A 100 0.67 4.01 -27.24
C HIS A 100 1.98 4.77 -27.05
N THR A 101 2.94 4.17 -26.34
CA THR A 101 4.27 4.75 -26.07
C THR A 101 5.10 4.86 -27.34
N GLU A 102 5.10 3.83 -28.19
CA GLU A 102 5.76 3.86 -29.50
C GLU A 102 5.17 4.96 -30.39
N LEU A 103 3.84 5.07 -30.44
CA LEU A 103 3.16 6.14 -31.17
C LEU A 103 3.50 7.53 -30.60
N ALA A 104 3.47 7.71 -29.28
CA ALA A 104 3.81 8.99 -28.64
C ALA A 104 5.22 9.44 -29.03
N LYS A 105 6.20 8.52 -28.97
CA LYS A 105 7.57 8.78 -29.39
C LYS A 105 7.64 9.16 -30.87
N GLN A 106 6.96 8.42 -31.74
CA GLN A 106 6.95 8.70 -33.17
C GLN A 106 6.31 10.08 -33.47
N LEU A 107 5.25 10.48 -32.76
CA LEU A 107 4.64 11.80 -32.88
C LEU A 107 5.60 12.91 -32.43
N ALA A 108 6.31 12.73 -31.31
CA ALA A 108 7.32 13.68 -30.85
C ALA A 108 8.42 13.88 -31.91
N ASP A 109 9.01 12.78 -32.38
CA ASP A 109 10.19 12.80 -33.25
C ASP A 109 9.88 13.24 -34.67
N THR A 110 8.72 12.82 -35.21
CA THR A 110 8.42 12.97 -36.65
C THR A 110 7.32 13.98 -36.98
N MET A 111 6.58 14.47 -35.98
CA MET A 111 5.55 15.50 -36.17
C MET A 111 5.89 16.80 -35.43
N VAL A 112 6.12 16.73 -34.11
CA VAL A 112 6.33 17.94 -33.29
C VAL A 112 7.72 18.53 -33.51
N LEU A 113 8.77 17.71 -33.42
CA LEU A 113 10.16 18.17 -33.51
C LEU A 113 10.49 18.89 -34.83
N PRO A 114 10.08 18.42 -36.02
CA PRO A 114 10.37 19.13 -37.27
C PRO A 114 9.79 20.55 -37.31
N ILE A 115 8.58 20.77 -36.77
CA ILE A 115 8.00 22.12 -36.69
C ILE A 115 8.75 23.01 -35.71
N ILE A 116 9.18 22.47 -34.56
CA ILE A 116 10.03 23.20 -33.60
C ILE A 116 11.32 23.62 -34.29
N GLN A 117 12.00 22.70 -34.99
CA GLN A 117 13.25 22.99 -35.70
C GLN A 117 13.06 24.03 -36.81
N PHE A 118 11.98 23.95 -37.59
CA PHE A 118 11.66 24.95 -38.61
C PHE A 118 11.51 26.35 -37.98
N ARG A 119 10.82 26.45 -36.85
CA ARG A 119 10.60 27.73 -36.17
C ARG A 119 11.88 28.29 -35.52
N GLU A 120 12.60 27.44 -34.79
CA GLU A 120 13.79 27.85 -34.03
C GLU A 120 15.02 28.07 -34.91
N LYS A 121 15.10 27.41 -36.07
CA LYS A 121 16.23 27.57 -37.00
C LYS A 121 15.85 28.46 -38.17
N ASP A 122 14.89 28.04 -38.99
CA ASP A 122 14.64 28.71 -40.27
C ASP A 122 13.97 30.07 -40.11
N LEU A 123 12.90 30.17 -39.31
CA LEU A 123 12.21 31.45 -39.09
C LEU A 123 13.06 32.41 -38.26
N THR A 124 13.83 31.90 -37.30
CA THR A 124 14.76 32.71 -36.51
C THR A 124 15.94 33.22 -37.34
N GLU A 125 16.47 32.42 -38.28
CA GLU A 125 17.48 32.85 -39.25
C GLU A 125 16.95 34.02 -40.11
N VAL A 126 15.73 33.89 -40.64
CA VAL A 126 15.09 34.93 -41.45
C VAL A 126 14.88 36.21 -40.65
N SER A 127 14.42 36.12 -39.40
CA SER A 127 14.26 37.29 -38.51
C SER A 127 15.61 37.98 -38.24
N THR A 128 16.65 37.20 -37.95
CA THR A 128 17.99 37.74 -37.67
C THR A 128 18.57 38.46 -38.88
N LEU A 129 18.42 37.88 -40.08
CA LEU A 129 18.88 38.50 -41.33
C LEU A 129 18.10 39.76 -41.69
N LYS A 130 16.79 39.80 -41.38
CA LYS A 130 15.96 41.00 -41.51
C LYS A 130 16.53 42.16 -40.68
N ASP A 131 16.80 41.91 -39.40
CA ASP A 131 17.30 42.93 -38.48
C ASP A 131 18.69 43.43 -38.90
N LEU A 132 19.58 42.51 -39.30
CA LEU A 132 20.91 42.86 -39.82
C LEU A 132 20.83 43.72 -41.08
N PHE A 133 19.92 43.39 -42.01
CA PHE A 133 19.69 44.19 -43.21
C PHE A 133 19.13 45.58 -42.87
N GLY A 134 18.15 45.65 -41.96
CA GLY A 134 17.57 46.92 -41.49
C GLY A 134 18.62 47.84 -40.87
N LEU A 135 19.50 47.31 -40.01
CA LEU A 135 20.62 48.05 -39.42
C LEU A 135 21.60 48.55 -40.49
N ALA A 136 21.99 47.68 -41.42
CA ALA A 136 22.92 48.04 -42.49
C ALA A 136 22.33 49.07 -43.47
N SER A 137 21.01 49.02 -43.73
CA SER A 137 20.28 50.01 -44.50
C SER A 137 20.34 51.39 -43.82
N ASN A 138 20.00 51.46 -42.52
CA ASN A 138 20.02 52.71 -41.76
C ASN A 138 21.44 53.33 -41.68
N GLU A 139 22.47 52.49 -41.50
CA GLU A 139 23.88 52.95 -41.52
C GLU A 139 24.27 53.56 -42.87
N HIS A 140 23.85 52.95 -43.98
CA HIS A 140 24.10 53.49 -45.32
C HIS A 140 23.35 54.79 -45.57
N ASP A 141 22.08 54.91 -45.14
CA ASP A 141 21.30 56.15 -45.24
C ASP A 141 21.98 57.32 -44.50
N LEU A 142 22.49 57.07 -43.28
CA LEU A 142 23.23 58.07 -42.50
C LEU A 142 24.56 58.45 -43.17
N ALA A 143 25.31 57.48 -43.68
CA ALA A 143 26.56 57.73 -44.39
C ALA A 143 26.33 58.55 -45.67
N MET A 144 25.29 58.24 -46.44
CA MET A 144 24.89 58.99 -47.64
C MET A 144 24.42 60.41 -47.30
N ALA A 145 23.69 60.59 -46.19
CA ALA A 145 23.28 61.91 -45.71
C ALA A 145 24.47 62.76 -45.25
N LYS A 146 25.51 62.15 -44.65
CA LYS A 146 26.77 62.82 -44.30
C LYS A 146 27.55 63.22 -45.56
N TYR A 147 27.68 62.31 -46.51
CA TYR A 147 28.35 62.56 -47.79
C TYR A 147 27.69 63.68 -48.60
N SER A 148 26.36 63.70 -48.66
CA SER A 148 25.59 64.70 -49.42
C SER A 148 25.73 66.12 -48.86
N ARG A 149 26.16 66.27 -47.61
CA ARG A 149 26.38 67.56 -46.93
C ARG A 149 27.80 68.12 -47.09
N LEU A 150 28.67 67.46 -47.85
CA LEU A 150 30.03 67.94 -48.09
C LEU A 150 30.03 69.31 -48.82
N PRO A 151 30.88 70.26 -48.40
CA PRO A 151 30.86 71.63 -48.94
C PRO A 151 31.43 71.72 -50.36
N LYS A 152 30.63 72.23 -51.31
CA LYS A 152 31.03 72.40 -52.73
C LYS A 152 32.10 73.48 -52.98
N LYS A 153 32.14 74.54 -52.16
CA LYS A 153 33.00 75.73 -52.39
C LYS A 153 34.39 75.64 -51.74
N LYS A 154 34.56 74.80 -50.72
CA LYS A 154 35.82 74.59 -49.98
C LYS A 154 36.02 73.09 -49.78
N GLU A 155 36.48 72.41 -50.82
CA GLU A 155 36.72 70.98 -50.77
C GLU A 155 37.95 70.65 -49.92
N ASN A 156 37.77 69.78 -48.93
CA ASN A 156 38.86 69.15 -48.20
C ASN A 156 38.98 67.70 -48.68
N GLU A 157 40.01 67.42 -49.47
CA GLU A 157 40.22 66.11 -50.11
C GLU A 157 40.37 64.96 -49.10
N LYS A 158 40.97 65.21 -47.92
CA LYS A 158 41.06 64.18 -46.87
C LYS A 158 39.69 63.79 -46.35
N VAL A 159 38.87 64.78 -45.99
CA VAL A 159 37.50 64.57 -45.46
C VAL A 159 36.59 63.94 -46.52
N LYS A 160 36.67 64.41 -47.76
CA LYS A 160 35.91 63.85 -48.90
C LYS A 160 36.24 62.37 -49.12
N THR A 161 37.53 62.03 -49.11
CA THR A 161 37.99 60.64 -49.28
C THR A 161 37.56 59.75 -48.12
N GLU A 162 37.65 60.25 -46.88
CA GLU A 162 37.26 59.51 -45.68
C GLU A 162 35.76 59.21 -45.65
N VAL A 163 34.91 60.22 -45.85
CA VAL A 163 33.45 60.02 -45.92
C VAL A 163 33.06 59.17 -47.14
N GLY A 164 33.78 59.28 -48.25
CA GLY A 164 33.60 58.39 -49.39
C GLY A 164 33.90 56.92 -49.08
N LYS A 165 34.94 56.64 -48.28
CA LYS A 165 35.25 55.29 -47.78
C LYS A 165 34.19 54.78 -46.80
N GLU A 166 33.69 55.63 -45.91
CA GLU A 166 32.57 55.29 -45.01
C GLU A 166 31.32 54.87 -45.80
N VAL A 167 30.93 55.64 -46.82
CA VAL A 167 29.80 55.29 -47.71
C VAL A 167 30.05 53.96 -48.42
N ALA A 168 31.24 53.76 -48.99
CA ALA A 168 31.56 52.52 -49.68
C ALA A 168 31.48 51.30 -48.75
N ALA A 169 31.95 51.43 -47.51
CA ALA A 169 31.86 50.37 -46.51
C ALA A 169 30.41 50.08 -46.10
N ALA A 170 29.62 51.12 -45.80
CA ALA A 170 28.22 50.97 -45.43
C ALA A 170 27.38 50.37 -46.58
N ARG A 171 27.61 50.82 -47.82
CA ARG A 171 26.95 50.26 -49.02
C ARG A 171 27.30 48.78 -49.22
N ARG A 172 28.56 48.40 -49.01
CA ARG A 172 28.99 47.00 -49.11
C ARG A 172 28.30 46.14 -48.05
N LYS A 173 28.19 46.64 -46.81
CA LYS A 173 27.49 45.96 -45.72
C LYS A 173 26.00 45.79 -46.04
N GLN A 174 25.33 46.85 -46.49
CA GLN A 174 23.93 46.78 -46.92
C GLN A 174 23.75 45.75 -48.03
N HIS A 175 24.54 45.82 -49.10
CA HIS A 175 24.43 44.89 -50.24
C HIS A 175 24.67 43.43 -49.84
N LEU A 176 25.65 43.15 -48.97
CA LEU A 176 25.89 41.80 -48.48
C LEU A 176 24.70 41.29 -47.64
N SER A 177 24.23 42.10 -46.70
CA SER A 177 23.09 41.73 -45.84
C SER A 177 21.79 41.55 -46.63
N SER A 178 21.53 42.38 -47.66
CA SER A 178 20.36 42.23 -48.52
C SER A 178 20.42 40.95 -49.35
N LEU A 179 21.59 40.59 -49.90
CA LEU A 179 21.76 39.34 -50.64
C LEU A 179 21.49 38.12 -49.75
N GLN A 180 22.04 38.11 -48.53
CA GLN A 180 21.80 37.03 -47.56
C GLN A 180 20.32 36.94 -47.21
N TYR A 181 19.68 38.09 -46.94
CA TYR A 181 18.28 38.13 -46.57
C TYR A 181 17.35 37.68 -47.71
N TYR A 182 17.58 38.14 -48.94
CA TYR A 182 16.79 37.76 -50.12
C TYR A 182 16.95 36.27 -50.42
N CYS A 183 18.17 35.73 -50.30
CA CYS A 183 18.42 34.29 -50.41
C CYS A 183 17.65 33.50 -49.36
N ALA A 184 17.65 33.94 -48.09
CA ALA A 184 16.92 33.28 -47.02
C ALA A 184 15.41 33.28 -47.26
N LEU A 185 14.83 34.41 -47.66
CA LEU A 185 13.40 34.51 -48.00
C LEU A 185 13.02 33.65 -49.21
N ASN A 186 13.86 33.61 -50.25
CA ASN A 186 13.67 32.72 -51.39
C ASN A 186 13.73 31.23 -50.98
N ALA A 187 14.67 30.86 -50.11
CA ALA A 187 14.76 29.50 -49.58
C ALA A 187 13.55 29.15 -48.70
N LEU A 188 13.06 30.11 -47.90
CA LEU A 188 11.88 29.95 -47.05
C LEU A 188 10.64 29.53 -47.84
N GLN A 189 10.47 30.00 -49.08
CA GLN A 189 9.35 29.59 -49.94
C GLN A 189 9.31 28.09 -50.24
N TYR A 190 10.46 27.42 -50.22
CA TYR A 190 10.55 25.96 -50.34
C TYR A 190 10.51 25.27 -48.99
N ARG A 191 11.26 25.79 -48.00
CA ARG A 191 11.27 25.24 -46.64
C ARG A 191 9.87 25.22 -46.02
N LYS A 192 9.04 26.24 -46.25
CA LYS A 192 7.64 26.26 -45.77
C LYS A 192 6.80 25.10 -46.30
N ARG A 193 7.03 24.67 -47.54
CA ARG A 193 6.29 23.52 -48.12
C ARG A 193 6.71 22.22 -47.46
N MET A 194 8.01 22.01 -47.30
CA MET A 194 8.56 20.81 -46.65
C MET A 194 8.14 20.75 -45.18
N ALA A 195 8.28 21.85 -44.44
CA ALA A 195 7.92 21.94 -43.03
C ALA A 195 6.44 21.65 -42.74
N MET A 196 5.53 21.89 -43.69
CA MET A 196 4.11 21.55 -43.53
C MET A 196 3.79 20.10 -43.90
N MET A 197 4.56 19.50 -44.80
CA MET A 197 4.30 18.15 -45.31
C MET A 197 5.00 17.05 -44.49
N GLU A 198 6.25 17.27 -44.09
CA GLU A 198 7.04 16.28 -43.34
C GLU A 198 6.36 15.83 -42.04
N PRO A 199 5.84 16.74 -41.19
CA PRO A 199 5.09 16.35 -39.98
C PRO A 199 3.87 15.49 -40.26
N MET A 200 3.18 15.74 -41.38
CA MET A 200 1.98 15.00 -41.76
C MET A 200 2.30 13.58 -42.23
N ILE A 201 3.44 13.41 -42.92
CA ILE A 201 3.94 12.08 -43.30
C ILE A 201 4.33 11.31 -42.03
N GLY A 202 5.06 11.95 -41.11
CA GLY A 202 5.45 11.37 -39.82
C GLY A 202 4.24 10.92 -39.00
N PHE A 203 3.26 11.81 -38.84
CA PHE A 203 1.98 11.51 -38.19
C PHE A 203 1.27 10.33 -38.84
N ALA A 204 1.11 10.34 -40.17
CA ALA A 204 0.39 9.29 -40.90
C ALA A 204 1.07 7.91 -40.73
N HIS A 205 2.39 7.83 -40.84
CA HIS A 205 3.11 6.58 -40.59
C HIS A 205 2.96 6.09 -39.15
N GLY A 206 2.99 7.00 -38.17
CA GLY A 206 2.74 6.65 -36.77
C GLY A 206 1.37 6.02 -36.58
N GLN A 207 0.33 6.66 -37.13
CA GLN A 207 -1.03 6.14 -37.06
C GLN A 207 -1.17 4.79 -37.76
N ILE A 208 -0.63 4.63 -38.98
CA ILE A 208 -0.69 3.36 -39.72
C ILE A 208 -0.05 2.22 -38.90
N ASN A 209 1.12 2.46 -38.33
CA ASN A 209 1.81 1.46 -37.52
C ASN A 209 1.02 1.10 -36.26
N TYR A 210 0.50 2.10 -35.55
CA TYR A 210 -0.31 1.92 -34.36
C TYR A 210 -1.56 1.09 -34.65
N PHE A 211 -2.35 1.47 -35.65
CA PHE A 211 -3.58 0.75 -35.99
C PHE A 211 -3.31 -0.66 -36.53
N LYS A 212 -2.24 -0.85 -37.31
CA LYS A 212 -1.89 -2.17 -37.81
C LYS A 212 -1.51 -3.13 -36.68
N LYS A 213 -0.59 -2.72 -35.80
CA LYS A 213 -0.17 -3.55 -34.65
C LYS A 213 -1.33 -3.74 -33.65
N GLY A 214 -2.16 -2.71 -33.46
CA GLY A 214 -3.36 -2.80 -32.63
C GLY A 214 -4.37 -3.81 -33.17
N ALA A 215 -4.60 -3.83 -34.48
CA ALA A 215 -5.49 -4.81 -35.10
C ALA A 215 -4.95 -6.25 -35.02
N GLU A 216 -3.62 -6.43 -35.07
CA GLU A 216 -2.98 -7.72 -34.85
C GLU A 216 -3.13 -8.21 -33.39
N MET A 217 -3.07 -7.28 -32.42
CA MET A 217 -3.28 -7.57 -30.99
C MET A 217 -4.73 -7.95 -30.68
N PHE A 218 -5.69 -7.14 -31.12
CA PHE A 218 -7.13 -7.38 -30.93
C PHE A 218 -7.69 -8.29 -32.04
N SER A 219 -7.09 -9.48 -32.14
CA SER A 219 -7.42 -10.48 -33.15
C SER A 219 -8.62 -11.35 -32.76
N LYS A 220 -8.94 -12.34 -33.61
CA LYS A 220 -10.02 -13.30 -33.35
C LYS A 220 -9.80 -14.12 -32.06
N SER A 221 -8.55 -14.42 -31.68
CA SER A 221 -8.28 -15.13 -30.42
C SER A 221 -8.64 -14.29 -29.19
N MET A 222 -8.48 -12.96 -29.27
CA MET A 222 -8.91 -12.05 -28.21
C MET A 222 -10.44 -12.03 -28.11
N ASP A 223 -11.14 -11.99 -29.24
CA ASP A 223 -12.60 -12.05 -29.30
C ASP A 223 -13.17 -13.36 -28.72
N ASP A 224 -12.52 -14.49 -28.99
CA ASP A 224 -12.88 -15.79 -28.42
C ASP A 224 -12.66 -15.82 -26.90
N PHE A 225 -11.57 -15.22 -26.40
CA PHE A 225 -11.34 -15.02 -24.96
C PHE A 225 -12.40 -14.11 -24.32
N LEU A 226 -12.75 -12.97 -24.95
CA LEU A 226 -13.79 -12.08 -24.44
C LEU A 226 -15.15 -12.78 -24.38
N SER A 227 -15.43 -13.66 -25.35
CA SER A 227 -16.65 -14.47 -25.37
C SER A 227 -16.68 -15.47 -24.21
N SER A 228 -15.57 -16.14 -23.91
CA SER A 228 -15.51 -17.07 -22.77
C SER A 228 -15.65 -16.35 -21.43
N VAL A 229 -15.06 -15.16 -21.28
CA VAL A 229 -15.26 -14.31 -20.09
C VAL A 229 -16.71 -13.85 -19.98
N ALA A 230 -17.37 -13.48 -21.08
CA ALA A 230 -18.79 -13.10 -21.07
C ALA A 230 -19.70 -14.27 -20.65
N ASP A 231 -19.36 -15.50 -21.05
CA ASP A 231 -20.08 -16.70 -20.63
C ASP A 231 -19.87 -16.99 -19.14
N MET A 232 -18.66 -16.81 -18.62
CA MET A 232 -18.36 -16.90 -17.18
C MET A 232 -19.19 -15.89 -16.38
N VAL A 233 -19.21 -14.62 -16.78
CA VAL A 233 -20.03 -13.57 -16.15
C VAL A 233 -21.52 -13.93 -16.19
N ARG A 234 -22.00 -14.50 -17.29
CA ARG A 234 -23.40 -14.95 -17.40
C ARG A 234 -23.70 -16.11 -16.44
N SER A 235 -22.77 -17.05 -16.27
CA SER A 235 -22.93 -18.14 -15.31
C SER A 235 -23.07 -17.61 -13.88
N ILE A 236 -22.18 -16.68 -13.49
CA ILE A 236 -22.23 -16.02 -12.18
C ILE A 236 -23.56 -15.29 -11.98
N GLN A 237 -24.06 -14.59 -13.01
CA GLN A 237 -25.34 -13.88 -12.95
C GLN A 237 -26.53 -14.81 -12.72
N VAL A 238 -26.57 -15.96 -13.42
CA VAL A 238 -27.63 -16.96 -13.27
C VAL A 238 -27.61 -17.58 -11.87
N GLU A 239 -26.42 -17.90 -11.35
CA GLU A 239 -26.28 -18.41 -9.98
C GLU A 239 -26.72 -17.39 -8.94
N LEU A 240 -26.34 -16.12 -9.12
CA LEU A 240 -26.76 -15.01 -8.27
C LEU A 240 -28.29 -14.87 -8.23
N GLU A 241 -28.96 -14.94 -9.38
CA GLU A 241 -30.43 -14.86 -9.46
C GLU A 241 -31.11 -16.06 -8.78
N ALA A 242 -30.58 -17.26 -8.99
CA ALA A 242 -31.11 -18.48 -8.36
C ALA A 242 -30.98 -18.44 -6.82
N GLU A 243 -29.82 -18.02 -6.30
CA GLU A 243 -29.61 -17.88 -4.86
C GLU A 243 -30.41 -16.71 -4.28
N ALA A 244 -30.52 -15.59 -5.00
CA ALA A 244 -31.35 -14.46 -4.57
C ALA A 244 -32.82 -14.87 -4.40
N GLU A 245 -33.38 -15.66 -5.33
CA GLU A 245 -34.76 -16.12 -5.22
C GLU A 245 -34.95 -17.12 -4.07
N LYS A 246 -34.01 -18.06 -3.88
CA LYS A 246 -34.03 -18.96 -2.72
C LYS A 246 -34.00 -18.19 -1.41
N MET A 247 -33.12 -17.19 -1.29
CA MET A 247 -33.03 -16.32 -0.12
C MET A 247 -34.32 -15.52 0.09
N ARG A 248 -34.95 -15.03 -0.98
CA ARG A 248 -36.22 -14.29 -0.91
C ARG A 248 -37.35 -15.16 -0.36
N VAL A 249 -37.46 -16.40 -0.83
CA VAL A 249 -38.47 -17.35 -0.33
C VAL A 249 -38.20 -17.71 1.12
N ALA A 250 -36.96 -18.06 1.48
CA ALA A 250 -36.59 -18.36 2.85
C ALA A 250 -36.85 -17.17 3.80
N GLN A 251 -36.56 -15.95 3.36
CA GLN A 251 -36.87 -14.74 4.11
C GLN A 251 -38.39 -14.59 4.33
N GLN A 252 -39.20 -14.82 3.30
CA GLN A 252 -40.65 -14.75 3.40
C GLN A 252 -41.20 -15.80 4.38
N GLU A 253 -40.67 -17.02 4.35
CA GLU A 253 -41.06 -18.10 5.27
C GLU A 253 -40.71 -17.74 6.72
N LEU A 254 -39.47 -17.31 6.98
CA LEU A 254 -39.01 -16.92 8.33
C LEU A 254 -39.79 -15.72 8.90
N LEU A 255 -40.28 -14.82 8.04
CA LEU A 255 -41.12 -13.69 8.46
C LEU A 255 -42.58 -14.07 8.67
N SER A 256 -43.03 -15.23 8.21
CA SER A 256 -44.42 -15.68 8.30
C SER A 256 -44.76 -16.44 9.58
N VAL A 257 -43.98 -16.24 10.64
CA VAL A 257 -44.23 -16.79 11.99
C VAL A 257 -45.24 -15.95 12.77
N ASP A 258 -45.89 -16.57 13.75
CA ASP A 258 -46.90 -15.93 14.60
C ASP A 258 -46.31 -14.81 15.50
N GLU A 259 -47.10 -13.80 15.84
CA GLU A 259 -46.69 -12.66 16.67
C GLU A 259 -46.22 -13.10 18.07
N SER A 260 -46.69 -14.25 18.57
CA SER A 260 -46.21 -14.85 19.83
C SER A 260 -44.71 -15.15 19.84
N VAL A 261 -44.08 -15.40 18.69
CA VAL A 261 -42.62 -15.61 18.59
C VAL A 261 -41.85 -14.33 18.93
N TYR A 262 -42.41 -13.17 18.62
CA TYR A 262 -41.78 -11.87 18.84
C TYR A 262 -42.23 -11.20 20.15
N THR A 263 -43.32 -11.66 20.74
CA THR A 263 -43.90 -11.06 21.96
C THR A 263 -43.25 -11.67 23.21
N PRO A 264 -42.46 -10.89 23.99
CA PRO A 264 -41.84 -11.42 25.20
C PRO A 264 -42.91 -11.80 26.23
N ASP A 265 -42.69 -12.92 26.91
CA ASP A 265 -43.56 -13.39 28.02
C ASP A 265 -45.01 -13.72 27.58
N PHE A 266 -45.22 -14.04 26.29
CA PHE A 266 -46.53 -14.43 25.76
C PHE A 266 -47.12 -15.66 26.48
N ASP A 267 -46.29 -16.63 26.82
CA ASP A 267 -46.68 -17.88 27.50
C ASP A 267 -46.67 -17.77 29.04
N ALA A 268 -46.61 -16.57 29.61
CA ALA A 268 -46.50 -16.36 31.08
C ALA A 268 -47.58 -17.09 31.90
N ALA A 269 -48.78 -17.26 31.34
CA ALA A 269 -49.89 -17.96 32.00
C ALA A 269 -49.69 -19.48 32.09
N ALA A 270 -48.94 -20.08 31.16
CA ALA A 270 -48.66 -21.52 31.11
C ALA A 270 -47.31 -21.79 30.42
N PRO A 271 -46.18 -21.38 31.03
CA PRO A 271 -44.88 -21.41 30.40
C PRO A 271 -44.40 -22.85 30.20
N GLN A 272 -43.95 -23.17 28.99
CA GLN A 272 -43.38 -24.48 28.69
C GLN A 272 -41.88 -24.47 29.01
N VAL A 273 -41.54 -24.71 30.28
CA VAL A 273 -40.17 -24.64 30.80
C VAL A 273 -39.44 -25.97 30.63
N ASN A 274 -38.33 -25.97 29.90
CA ASN A 274 -37.42 -27.11 29.86
C ASN A 274 -36.45 -27.10 31.05
N ARG A 275 -36.66 -28.00 32.02
CA ARG A 275 -35.86 -28.07 33.26
C ARG A 275 -34.61 -28.96 33.16
N THR A 276 -34.39 -29.66 32.05
CA THR A 276 -33.27 -30.61 31.89
C THR A 276 -32.14 -30.06 31.03
N LEU A 277 -32.16 -28.77 30.71
CA LEU A 277 -31.12 -28.10 29.93
C LEU A 277 -29.76 -28.20 30.65
N ILE A 278 -28.73 -28.59 29.91
CA ILE A 278 -27.31 -28.57 30.33
C ILE A 278 -26.49 -27.55 29.52
N GLN A 279 -27.18 -26.81 28.65
CA GLN A 279 -26.66 -25.69 27.90
C GLN A 279 -27.79 -24.69 27.64
N LYS A 280 -27.49 -23.40 27.70
CA LYS A 280 -28.42 -22.33 27.32
C LYS A 280 -27.66 -21.13 26.78
N ALA A 281 -28.26 -20.43 25.82
CA ALA A 281 -27.74 -19.21 25.23
C ALA A 281 -28.87 -18.21 24.96
N GLY A 282 -28.62 -16.92 25.12
CA GLY A 282 -29.64 -15.89 25.00
C GLY A 282 -29.19 -14.54 25.58
N TYR A 283 -29.94 -13.49 25.28
CA TYR A 283 -29.69 -12.16 25.84
C TYR A 283 -30.18 -12.07 27.28
N LEU A 284 -29.35 -11.49 28.15
CA LEU A 284 -29.72 -11.12 29.53
C LEU A 284 -29.25 -9.69 29.80
N ASN A 285 -29.89 -9.01 30.76
CA ASN A 285 -29.34 -7.75 31.28
C ASN A 285 -28.46 -8.04 32.49
N LEU A 286 -27.19 -7.67 32.42
CA LEU A 286 -26.24 -7.74 33.52
C LEU A 286 -26.30 -6.47 34.36
N ARG A 287 -26.43 -6.63 35.67
CA ARG A 287 -26.33 -5.52 36.61
C ARG A 287 -24.87 -5.20 36.91
N ASN A 288 -24.45 -3.99 36.59
CA ASN A 288 -23.14 -3.44 36.94
C ASN A 288 -23.32 -2.42 38.07
N LYS A 289 -22.65 -2.65 39.21
CA LYS A 289 -22.68 -1.74 40.35
C LYS A 289 -21.41 -0.89 40.38
N THR A 290 -21.49 0.36 39.92
CA THR A 290 -20.37 1.30 39.87
C THR A 290 -20.39 2.19 41.11
N GLY A 291 -19.93 1.68 42.26
CA GLY A 291 -19.89 2.41 43.54
C GLY A 291 -20.98 1.98 44.53
N LEU A 292 -21.25 2.78 45.57
CA LEU A 292 -22.19 2.37 46.62
C LEU A 292 -23.67 2.49 46.21
N VAL A 293 -24.02 3.44 45.35
CA VAL A 293 -25.42 3.82 45.06
C VAL A 293 -25.79 3.67 43.58
N THR A 294 -24.87 3.91 42.66
CA THR A 294 -25.12 3.88 41.22
C THR A 294 -25.06 2.47 40.65
N THR A 295 -26.09 2.08 39.93
CA THR A 295 -26.20 0.80 39.22
C THR A 295 -26.61 1.05 37.77
N THR A 296 -26.05 0.25 36.87
CA THR A 296 -26.39 0.24 35.45
C THR A 296 -26.76 -1.17 35.02
N TRP A 297 -27.56 -1.29 33.97
CA TRP A 297 -27.96 -2.57 33.40
C TRP A 297 -27.56 -2.62 31.93
N GLU A 298 -26.89 -3.68 31.53
CA GLU A 298 -26.34 -3.82 30.18
C GLU A 298 -26.85 -5.11 29.52
N ARG A 299 -27.46 -4.97 28.33
CA ARG A 299 -27.98 -6.12 27.58
C ARG A 299 -26.85 -6.79 26.80
N LEU A 300 -26.45 -7.98 27.23
CA LEU A 300 -25.34 -8.74 26.67
C LEU A 300 -25.80 -10.15 26.29
N TYR A 301 -25.09 -10.80 25.37
CA TYR A 301 -25.38 -12.18 24.98
C TYR A 301 -24.64 -13.14 25.90
N PHE A 302 -25.36 -14.03 26.56
CA PHE A 302 -24.79 -15.02 27.47
C PHE A 302 -24.94 -16.42 26.89
N PHE A 303 -23.97 -17.28 27.16
CA PHE A 303 -24.04 -18.69 26.80
C PHE A 303 -23.20 -19.53 27.76
N THR A 304 -23.63 -20.77 27.97
CA THR A 304 -22.90 -21.73 28.81
C THR A 304 -21.97 -22.58 27.97
N GLN A 305 -20.70 -22.70 28.34
CA GLN A 305 -19.71 -23.50 27.62
C GLN A 305 -18.73 -24.16 28.60
N GLY A 306 -18.60 -25.48 28.55
CA GLY A 306 -17.60 -26.21 29.34
C GLY A 306 -17.69 -25.99 30.86
N GLY A 307 -18.89 -25.83 31.41
CA GLY A 307 -19.09 -25.55 32.84
C GLY A 307 -19.01 -24.06 33.20
N ASN A 308 -18.73 -23.19 32.24
CA ASN A 308 -18.61 -21.75 32.45
C ASN A 308 -19.81 -20.98 31.88
N LEU A 309 -20.07 -19.81 32.47
CA LEU A 309 -20.92 -18.78 31.89
C LEU A 309 -20.06 -17.75 31.15
N MET A 310 -20.28 -17.67 29.84
CA MET A 310 -19.61 -16.76 28.93
C MET A 310 -20.53 -15.59 28.56
N CYS A 311 -19.93 -14.46 28.19
CA CYS A 311 -20.64 -13.26 27.75
C CYS A 311 -19.97 -12.62 26.54
N GLN A 312 -20.75 -12.32 25.51
CA GLN A 312 -20.30 -11.65 24.29
C GLN A 312 -21.13 -10.37 24.06
N PRO A 313 -20.50 -9.18 24.14
CA PRO A 313 -21.13 -7.95 23.70
C PRO A 313 -21.39 -7.93 22.19
N ARG A 314 -22.43 -7.21 21.76
CA ARG A 314 -22.70 -7.02 20.32
C ARG A 314 -21.54 -6.24 19.68
N GLY A 315 -20.95 -6.81 18.63
CA GLY A 315 -19.79 -6.24 17.93
C GLY A 315 -18.43 -6.78 18.39
N ALA A 316 -18.38 -7.61 19.44
CA ALA A 316 -17.16 -8.31 19.83
C ALA A 316 -16.98 -9.59 19.00
N VAL A 317 -15.73 -9.88 18.60
CA VAL A 317 -15.37 -11.09 17.83
C VAL A 317 -15.51 -12.36 18.67
N ALA A 318 -15.28 -12.28 19.99
CA ALA A 318 -15.34 -13.41 20.90
C ALA A 318 -16.00 -13.04 22.25
N GLY A 319 -16.55 -14.05 22.94
CA GLY A 319 -17.11 -13.92 24.28
C GLY A 319 -16.05 -14.12 25.37
N GLY A 320 -16.17 -13.35 26.47
CA GLY A 320 -15.32 -13.48 27.65
C GLY A 320 -15.96 -14.34 28.74
N LEU A 321 -15.11 -14.93 29.59
CA LEU A 321 -15.55 -15.65 30.78
C LEU A 321 -16.11 -14.67 31.82
N ILE A 322 -17.34 -14.90 32.30
CA ILE A 322 -17.95 -14.12 33.37
C ILE A 322 -17.88 -14.84 34.70
N GLN A 323 -18.24 -16.13 34.72
CA GLN A 323 -18.36 -16.89 35.95
C GLN A 323 -18.16 -18.37 35.66
N ASP A 324 -17.26 -19.01 36.40
CA ASP A 324 -17.22 -20.47 36.50
C ASP A 324 -18.46 -20.93 37.28
N LEU A 325 -19.27 -21.83 36.70
CA LEU A 325 -20.50 -22.29 37.33
C LEU A 325 -20.27 -23.50 38.25
N ASP A 326 -19.04 -23.99 38.37
CA ASP A 326 -18.71 -25.07 39.29
C ASP A 326 -19.06 -24.69 40.74
N ASN A 327 -19.84 -25.55 41.41
CA ASN A 327 -20.39 -25.32 42.75
C ASN A 327 -21.13 -23.98 42.97
N CYS A 328 -21.48 -23.24 41.90
CA CYS A 328 -22.25 -22.01 42.06
C CYS A 328 -23.70 -22.31 42.44
N SER A 329 -24.29 -21.46 43.28
CA SER A 329 -25.73 -21.52 43.55
C SER A 329 -26.46 -20.41 42.81
N VAL A 330 -27.58 -20.74 42.18
CA VAL A 330 -28.40 -19.80 41.42
C VAL A 330 -29.83 -19.78 41.95
N MET A 331 -30.38 -18.59 42.14
CA MET A 331 -31.74 -18.41 42.65
C MET A 331 -32.39 -17.14 42.08
N ALA A 332 -33.71 -17.15 41.98
CA ALA A 332 -34.48 -15.94 41.66
C ALA A 332 -34.34 -14.91 42.80
N VAL A 333 -34.23 -13.64 42.45
CA VAL A 333 -34.07 -12.54 43.42
C VAL A 333 -34.89 -11.32 43.02
N ASP A 334 -35.40 -10.60 44.03
CA ASP A 334 -35.99 -9.27 43.81
C ASP A 334 -34.88 -8.22 43.80
N CYS A 335 -34.75 -7.48 42.69
CA CYS A 335 -33.71 -6.46 42.54
C CYS A 335 -34.26 -5.23 41.82
N GLU A 336 -34.24 -4.07 42.48
CA GLU A 336 -34.63 -2.78 41.87
C GLU A 336 -36.04 -2.79 41.22
N ASP A 337 -36.99 -3.56 41.77
CA ASP A 337 -38.35 -3.73 41.22
C ASP A 337 -38.38 -4.22 39.75
N ARG A 338 -37.32 -4.92 39.31
CA ARG A 338 -37.22 -5.53 37.98
C ARG A 338 -37.73 -6.96 38.00
N ARG A 339 -38.58 -7.27 37.01
CA ARG A 339 -39.10 -8.63 36.77
C ARG A 339 -37.98 -9.56 36.32
N TYR A 340 -38.10 -10.84 36.69
CA TYR A 340 -37.28 -11.95 36.17
C TYR A 340 -35.78 -11.79 36.41
N CYS A 341 -35.41 -11.25 37.58
CA CYS A 341 -34.04 -11.22 38.04
C CYS A 341 -33.65 -12.53 38.74
N PHE A 342 -32.41 -12.96 38.53
CA PHE A 342 -31.81 -14.09 39.23
C PHE A 342 -30.34 -13.79 39.53
N GLN A 343 -29.83 -14.41 40.59
CA GLN A 343 -28.48 -14.17 41.08
C GLN A 343 -27.70 -15.48 41.10
N ILE A 344 -26.48 -15.44 40.57
CA ILE A 344 -25.51 -16.52 40.66
C ILE A 344 -24.51 -16.14 41.74
N THR A 345 -24.30 -17.03 42.70
CA THR A 345 -23.39 -16.84 43.84
C THR A 345 -22.29 -17.89 43.81
N THR A 346 -21.05 -17.43 44.00
CA THR A 346 -19.91 -18.34 44.07
C THR A 346 -19.91 -19.17 45.35
N PRO A 347 -19.21 -20.32 45.37
CA PRO A 347 -19.14 -21.22 46.53
C PRO A 347 -18.66 -20.50 47.81
N ASN A 348 -17.78 -19.51 47.65
CA ASN A 348 -17.21 -18.73 48.74
C ASN A 348 -18.10 -17.57 49.21
N GLY A 349 -19.28 -17.37 48.58
CA GLY A 349 -20.24 -16.31 48.89
C GLY A 349 -19.77 -14.87 48.60
N LYS A 350 -18.58 -14.70 48.00
CA LYS A 350 -17.90 -13.40 47.84
C LYS A 350 -18.29 -12.64 46.58
N SER A 351 -18.67 -13.34 45.50
CA SER A 351 -19.11 -12.72 44.25
C SER A 351 -20.53 -13.17 43.93
N ALA A 352 -21.35 -12.18 43.59
CA ALA A 352 -22.73 -12.35 43.18
C ALA A 352 -22.96 -11.53 41.92
N ILE A 353 -23.30 -12.20 40.82
CA ILE A 353 -23.75 -11.53 39.60
C ILE A 353 -25.27 -11.60 39.53
N ILE A 354 -25.89 -10.49 39.15
CA ILE A 354 -27.35 -10.39 39.01
C ILE A 354 -27.65 -10.19 37.53
N LEU A 355 -28.48 -11.08 37.01
CA LEU A 355 -28.91 -11.14 35.62
C LEU A 355 -30.42 -10.99 35.55
N GLN A 356 -30.92 -10.48 34.43
CA GLN A 356 -32.34 -10.33 34.17
C GLN A 356 -32.72 -10.96 32.83
N ALA A 357 -33.72 -11.84 32.85
CA ALA A 357 -34.35 -12.42 31.66
C ALA A 357 -35.59 -11.60 31.22
N GLU A 358 -36.08 -11.84 30.01
CA GLU A 358 -37.24 -11.11 29.45
C GLU A 358 -38.59 -11.78 29.68
N SER A 359 -38.63 -13.07 30.04
CA SER A 359 -39.85 -13.83 30.31
C SER A 359 -39.72 -14.77 31.50
N ARG A 360 -40.86 -15.23 32.03
CA ARG A 360 -40.91 -16.25 33.08
C ARG A 360 -40.24 -17.56 32.64
N LYS A 361 -40.53 -18.00 31.40
CA LYS A 361 -39.93 -19.20 30.83
C LYS A 361 -38.41 -19.09 30.77
N GLU A 362 -37.88 -18.00 30.22
CA GLU A 362 -36.44 -17.80 30.11
C GLU A 362 -35.76 -17.77 31.49
N ASN A 363 -36.35 -17.08 32.47
CA ASN A 363 -35.83 -17.04 33.84
C ASN A 363 -35.72 -18.44 34.45
N ASP A 364 -36.81 -19.23 34.41
CA ASP A 364 -36.85 -20.56 34.99
C ASP A 364 -35.88 -21.52 34.28
N GLU A 365 -35.76 -21.42 32.95
CA GLU A 365 -34.83 -22.22 32.16
C GLU A 365 -33.36 -21.86 32.43
N TRP A 366 -33.02 -20.57 32.57
CA TRP A 366 -31.66 -20.14 32.94
C TRP A 366 -31.28 -20.67 34.33
N ILE A 367 -32.16 -20.54 35.31
CA ILE A 367 -31.94 -21.05 36.67
C ILE A 367 -31.78 -22.57 36.66
N CYS A 368 -32.62 -23.31 35.92
CA CYS A 368 -32.51 -24.76 35.81
C CYS A 368 -31.21 -25.18 35.13
N ALA A 369 -30.85 -24.53 34.01
CA ALA A 369 -29.64 -24.87 33.26
C ALA A 369 -28.37 -24.67 34.11
N ILE A 370 -28.25 -23.54 34.79
CA ILE A 370 -27.10 -23.26 35.67
C ILE A 370 -27.05 -24.24 36.85
N ASN A 371 -28.20 -24.55 37.47
CA ASN A 371 -28.26 -25.56 38.55
C ASN A 371 -27.84 -26.95 38.07
N ASN A 372 -28.27 -27.34 36.87
CA ASN A 372 -27.90 -28.64 36.29
C ASN A 372 -26.40 -28.69 36.05
N ILE A 373 -25.82 -27.67 35.41
CA ILE A 373 -24.36 -27.57 35.14
C ILE A 373 -23.57 -27.63 36.46
N SER A 374 -23.95 -26.84 37.46
CA SER A 374 -23.29 -26.80 38.76
C SER A 374 -23.30 -28.16 39.46
N ARG A 375 -24.40 -28.93 39.35
CA ARG A 375 -24.54 -30.25 39.99
C ARG A 375 -23.90 -31.39 39.20
N GLN A 376 -23.80 -31.27 37.88
CA GLN A 376 -23.34 -32.36 37.00
C GLN A 376 -21.86 -32.71 37.22
N ILE A 377 -21.08 -31.75 37.72
CA ILE A 377 -19.65 -31.95 38.05
C ILE A 377 -19.48 -32.86 39.28
N TYR A 378 -20.43 -32.88 40.22
CA TYR A 378 -20.31 -33.60 41.51
C TYR A 378 -21.04 -34.94 41.60
N LEU A 379 -22.00 -35.22 40.71
CA LEU A 379 -22.89 -36.39 40.81
C LEU A 379 -22.55 -37.52 39.83
N THR A 380 -21.39 -37.50 39.19
CA THR A 380 -20.96 -38.56 38.27
C THR A 380 -19.82 -39.39 38.85
N ASP A 381 -19.96 -40.72 38.82
CA ASP A 381 -18.96 -41.69 39.32
C ASP A 381 -17.60 -41.64 38.57
N ASN A 382 -17.49 -40.83 37.52
CA ASN A 382 -16.26 -40.54 36.79
C ASN A 382 -16.22 -39.06 36.30
N PRO A 383 -15.71 -38.13 37.12
CA PRO A 383 -15.67 -36.69 36.80
C PRO A 383 -14.76 -36.36 35.61
N GLU A 384 -13.70 -37.15 35.36
CA GLU A 384 -12.80 -36.95 34.20
C GLU A 384 -13.51 -37.17 32.87
N ALA A 385 -14.32 -38.22 32.73
CA ALA A 385 -15.03 -38.51 31.48
C ALA A 385 -16.11 -37.46 31.13
N VAL A 386 -16.72 -36.84 32.14
CA VAL A 386 -17.73 -35.78 31.96
C VAL A 386 -17.08 -34.44 31.65
N ALA A 387 -15.97 -34.10 32.32
CA ALA A 387 -15.16 -32.93 32.00
C ALA A 387 -14.62 -33.00 30.57
N ILE A 388 -14.15 -34.18 30.12
CA ILE A 388 -13.72 -34.41 28.73
C ILE A 388 -14.89 -34.18 27.76
N LYS A 389 -16.09 -34.69 28.05
CA LYS A 389 -17.27 -34.52 27.17
C LYS A 389 -17.75 -33.07 27.08
N LEU A 390 -17.79 -32.35 28.21
CA LEU A 390 -18.12 -30.92 28.28
C LEU A 390 -17.08 -30.05 27.55
N ASN A 391 -15.81 -30.40 27.65
CA ASN A 391 -14.70 -29.72 26.96
C ASN A 391 -14.67 -30.05 25.45
N GLN A 392 -15.07 -31.26 25.05
CA GLN A 392 -15.22 -31.66 23.64
C GLN A 392 -16.34 -30.88 22.95
N THR A 393 -17.44 -30.58 23.66
CA THR A 393 -18.50 -29.67 23.16
C THR A 393 -18.02 -28.22 23.11
N ALA A 394 -17.16 -27.79 24.05
CA ALA A 394 -16.54 -26.47 24.00
C ALA A 394 -15.63 -26.30 22.76
N LEU A 395 -14.83 -27.32 22.41
CA LEU A 395 -13.99 -27.32 21.20
C LEU A 395 -14.81 -27.26 19.89
N GLN A 396 -15.98 -27.90 19.85
CA GLN A 396 -16.91 -27.85 18.71
C GLN A 396 -17.67 -26.51 18.58
N ALA A 397 -17.85 -25.77 19.68
CA ALA A 397 -18.50 -24.46 19.69
C ALA A 397 -17.55 -23.30 19.34
N VAL A 398 -16.23 -23.50 19.42
CA VAL A 398 -15.19 -22.51 19.06
C VAL A 398 -14.71 -22.68 17.61
N THR A 399 -15.14 -23.74 16.93
CA THR A 399 -14.91 -23.87 15.49
C THR A 399 -15.99 -23.07 14.77
N PRO A 400 -15.65 -22.01 13.99
CA PRO A 400 -16.64 -21.42 13.10
C PRO A 400 -17.13 -22.53 12.17
N ILE A 401 -18.45 -22.75 12.13
CA ILE A 401 -19.07 -23.55 11.08
C ILE A 401 -18.86 -22.76 9.79
N THR A 402 -17.72 -22.96 9.12
CA THR A 402 -17.59 -22.65 7.70
C THR A 402 -18.42 -23.69 6.96
N SER A 403 -19.73 -23.48 6.89
CA SER A 403 -20.58 -24.16 5.93
C SER A 403 -20.33 -23.54 4.55
N LEU A 404 -19.16 -23.82 3.98
CA LEU A 404 -18.96 -23.83 2.53
C LEU A 404 -18.79 -25.31 2.16
N GLY A 405 -19.78 -25.83 1.44
CA GLY A 405 -20.05 -27.27 1.36
C GLY A 405 -18.89 -28.12 0.85
N ARG A 406 -18.46 -29.09 1.66
CA ARG A 406 -17.99 -30.37 1.13
C ARG A 406 -19.22 -31.20 0.78
N LYS A 407 -19.44 -31.42 -0.52
CA LYS A 407 -20.41 -32.37 -1.05
C LYS A 407 -20.07 -33.76 -0.50
N GLN A 408 -20.80 -34.21 0.52
CA GLN A 408 -20.75 -35.59 0.99
C GLN A 408 -21.71 -36.42 0.15
N GLU A 409 -21.16 -37.28 -0.70
CA GLU A 409 -21.89 -38.36 -1.34
C GLU A 409 -22.30 -39.38 -0.27
N SER A 410 -23.60 -39.61 -0.15
CA SER A 410 -24.21 -40.67 0.67
C SER A 410 -24.07 -42.05 0.00
N PRO A 411 -23.76 -43.13 0.72
CA PRO A 411 -23.86 -44.48 0.19
C PRO A 411 -25.27 -45.03 0.42
N CYS A 412 -25.95 -45.44 -0.64
CA CYS A 412 -27.15 -46.28 -0.56
C CYS A 412 -26.89 -47.57 -1.34
N THR A 413 -26.83 -48.68 -0.62
CA THR A 413 -26.64 -50.03 -1.14
C THR A 413 -27.97 -50.57 -1.63
N SER A 414 -28.07 -51.03 -2.88
CA SER A 414 -28.50 -52.41 -3.23
C SER A 414 -28.88 -52.62 -4.70
N GLN A 415 -28.22 -53.65 -5.26
CA GLN A 415 -28.74 -54.66 -6.20
C GLN A 415 -28.79 -54.39 -7.72
N ASN A 416 -27.82 -55.05 -8.40
CA ASN A 416 -28.00 -56.14 -9.37
C ASN A 416 -27.51 -55.95 -10.83
N LEU A 417 -26.72 -56.96 -11.24
CA LEU A 417 -26.54 -57.58 -12.57
C LEU A 417 -25.40 -57.13 -13.52
N THR A 418 -24.33 -57.95 -13.48
CA THR A 418 -23.66 -58.70 -14.58
C THR A 418 -23.09 -58.03 -15.85
N ASN A 419 -21.83 -58.43 -16.11
CA ASN A 419 -21.15 -58.76 -17.38
C ASN A 419 -20.25 -57.73 -18.12
N SER A 420 -18.93 -58.03 -18.00
CA SER A 420 -17.94 -58.31 -19.05
C SER A 420 -17.34 -57.25 -19.99
N GLU A 421 -15.99 -57.32 -20.06
CA GLU A 421 -15.04 -57.04 -21.17
C GLU A 421 -14.59 -55.58 -21.41
N MET A 422 -13.32 -55.24 -21.08
CA MET A 422 -12.09 -55.24 -21.93
C MET A 422 -12.04 -53.94 -22.79
N GLU A 423 -11.04 -53.04 -22.82
CA GLU A 423 -9.58 -53.19 -22.83
C GLU A 423 -8.89 -51.79 -22.74
N SER A 424 -7.67 -51.75 -22.19
CA SER A 424 -6.51 -50.85 -22.50
C SER A 424 -6.62 -49.30 -22.59
N ALA A 425 -5.85 -48.59 -21.72
CA ALA A 425 -4.50 -48.07 -22.04
C ALA A 425 -4.05 -46.88 -21.14
N ARG A 426 -2.98 -47.12 -20.36
CA ARG A 426 -1.86 -46.24 -19.96
C ARG A 426 -2.10 -44.75 -19.63
N LEU A 427 -1.99 -44.43 -18.33
CA LEU A 427 -1.76 -43.09 -17.77
C LEU A 427 -0.26 -42.82 -17.54
N ILE A 428 0.17 -41.60 -17.86
CA ILE A 428 1.44 -40.95 -17.50
C ILE A 428 1.20 -40.18 -16.17
N PRO A 429 2.16 -40.12 -15.23
CA PRO A 429 1.90 -39.57 -13.89
C PRO A 429 2.01 -38.05 -13.85
N ASN A 430 0.95 -37.38 -13.40
CA ASN A 430 0.98 -35.97 -12.99
C ASN A 430 1.54 -35.85 -11.57
N ALA A 431 2.56 -35.00 -11.44
CA ALA A 431 3.15 -34.61 -10.17
C ALA A 431 2.14 -33.82 -9.32
N THR A 432 1.91 -34.31 -8.11
CA THR A 432 1.19 -33.63 -7.04
C THR A 432 2.18 -32.72 -6.30
N VAL A 433 1.93 -31.42 -6.31
CA VAL A 433 2.59 -30.46 -5.41
C VAL A 433 1.79 -30.47 -4.11
N GLY A 434 2.42 -30.94 -3.03
CA GLY A 434 1.81 -31.13 -1.73
C GLY A 434 1.56 -29.82 -0.99
N VAL A 435 0.42 -29.75 -0.31
CA VAL A 435 0.14 -28.84 0.79
C VAL A 435 1.03 -29.25 1.96
N THR A 436 1.92 -28.37 2.42
CA THR A 436 2.75 -28.61 3.62
C THR A 436 1.94 -28.31 4.88
N ASP A 437 1.98 -29.25 5.83
CA ASP A 437 1.33 -29.15 7.15
C ASP A 437 1.90 -27.98 7.96
N THR A 438 1.06 -27.00 8.29
CA THR A 438 1.43 -25.80 9.08
C THR A 438 1.84 -26.12 10.52
N GLU A 439 1.49 -27.30 11.05
CA GLU A 439 1.88 -27.74 12.39
C GLU A 439 3.35 -28.21 12.49
N GLU A 440 4.03 -28.45 11.35
CA GLU A 440 5.40 -28.96 11.36
C GLU A 440 6.48 -27.89 11.61
N LEU A 441 6.14 -26.60 11.60
CA LEU A 441 7.12 -25.49 11.69
C LEU A 441 7.60 -25.18 13.12
N ILE A 442 6.82 -25.54 14.13
CA ILE A 442 7.12 -25.30 15.56
C ILE A 442 7.75 -26.55 16.20
N ALA A 443 8.73 -26.35 17.09
CA ALA A 443 9.37 -27.45 17.80
C ALA A 443 8.39 -28.10 18.81
N PRO A 444 8.12 -29.43 18.74
CA PRO A 444 7.04 -30.05 19.51
C PRO A 444 7.39 -30.07 20.99
N GLY A 445 6.47 -29.65 21.85
CA GLY A 445 6.64 -29.67 23.30
C GLY A 445 7.48 -28.52 23.89
N THR A 446 7.81 -27.49 23.10
CA THR A 446 8.52 -26.31 23.62
C THR A 446 7.55 -25.34 24.31
N PRO A 447 7.78 -24.95 25.58
CA PRO A 447 6.93 -23.98 26.25
C PRO A 447 7.08 -22.58 25.62
N ILE A 448 5.96 -21.86 25.48
CA ILE A 448 5.97 -20.43 25.14
C ILE A 448 6.46 -19.65 26.36
N GLN A 449 7.48 -18.83 26.17
CA GLN A 449 8.03 -17.97 27.22
C GLN A 449 7.38 -16.59 27.14
N PHE A 450 6.83 -16.11 28.25
CA PHE A 450 6.17 -14.80 28.33
C PHE A 450 7.02 -13.72 29.01
N ASP A 451 8.16 -14.12 29.57
CA ASP A 451 9.16 -13.23 30.16
C ASP A 451 10.47 -13.39 29.39
N ILE A 452 11.05 -12.27 28.95
CA ILE A 452 12.33 -12.24 28.23
C ILE A 452 13.55 -12.29 29.19
N VAL A 453 13.29 -12.45 30.49
CA VAL A 453 14.31 -12.45 31.54
C VAL A 453 14.79 -13.87 31.79
N LEU A 454 16.00 -14.20 31.35
CA LEU A 454 16.73 -15.36 31.85
C LEU A 454 16.99 -15.17 33.35
N PRO A 455 16.51 -16.05 34.25
CA PRO A 455 17.05 -16.11 35.60
C PRO A 455 18.43 -16.78 35.53
N ALA A 456 19.46 -16.08 36.03
CA ALA A 456 20.82 -16.55 36.30
C ALA A 456 21.85 -16.52 35.16
N THR A 457 22.46 -15.35 34.94
CA THR A 457 23.94 -15.20 34.74
C THR A 457 24.46 -13.85 35.27
N GLU A 458 23.77 -13.19 36.19
CA GLU A 458 24.41 -12.18 37.04
C GLU A 458 25.10 -12.94 38.18
N PHE A 459 26.43 -13.09 38.14
CA PHE A 459 27.35 -13.14 39.31
C PHE A 459 28.78 -13.66 39.02
N LEU A 460 29.20 -13.91 37.78
CA LEU A 460 30.56 -14.45 37.53
C LEU A 460 31.57 -13.58 36.77
N ASP A 461 31.19 -12.46 36.12
CA ASP A 461 32.18 -11.64 35.38
C ASP A 461 32.48 -10.25 35.94
N GLN A 462 31.92 -9.86 37.10
CA GLN A 462 32.22 -8.57 37.74
C GLN A 462 33.52 -8.54 38.58
N ASN A 463 34.47 -9.45 38.36
CA ASN A 463 35.71 -9.49 39.13
C ASN A 463 36.99 -9.34 38.30
N ARG A 464 37.02 -8.36 37.38
CA ARG A 464 38.25 -7.66 36.98
C ARG A 464 37.97 -6.19 36.61
N GLY A 465 38.23 -5.28 37.57
CA GLY A 465 38.40 -3.85 37.25
C GLY A 465 37.61 -2.90 38.14
N SER A 466 38.09 -2.67 39.36
CA SER A 466 37.65 -1.57 40.23
C SER A 466 37.73 -0.19 39.56
N ARG A 467 36.68 0.62 39.69
CA ARG A 467 36.78 2.04 40.07
C ARG A 467 35.54 2.45 40.88
N ARG A 468 35.78 2.81 42.14
CA ARG A 468 34.80 3.36 43.09
C ARG A 468 34.47 4.80 42.69
N VAL A 469 33.20 5.22 42.86
CA VAL A 469 32.79 6.64 42.84
C VAL A 469 32.24 7.04 44.22
N ASN A 470 32.55 8.28 44.59
CA ASN A 470 32.48 8.92 45.91
C ASN A 470 31.03 9.42 46.25
N PRO A 471 30.67 9.66 47.52
CA PRO A 471 29.30 9.95 47.96
C PRO A 471 28.91 11.45 47.99
N PHE A 472 29.59 12.31 47.23
CA PHE A 472 29.23 13.73 47.12
C PHE A 472 29.01 14.07 45.65
N GLY A 473 27.75 14.28 45.30
CA GLY A 473 27.30 14.52 43.94
C GLY A 473 27.85 15.82 43.35
N GLU A 474 28.48 15.67 42.19
CA GLU A 474 28.54 16.65 41.13
C GLU A 474 28.06 15.94 39.86
N THR A 475 27.12 16.57 39.14
CA THR A 475 26.57 16.12 37.87
C THR A 475 27.61 16.33 36.77
N GLU A 476 28.17 15.25 36.25
CA GLU A 476 28.84 15.26 34.94
C GLU A 476 27.85 14.86 33.86
N ASP A 477 27.92 15.58 32.74
CA ASP A 477 27.06 15.51 31.58
C ASP A 477 26.75 14.07 31.12
N GLY A 478 25.49 13.85 30.74
CA GLY A 478 24.97 12.57 30.27
C GLY A 478 25.49 12.17 28.89
N SER A 479 26.77 11.85 28.79
CA SER A 479 27.33 11.16 27.62
C SER A 479 27.28 9.65 27.82
N PHE A 480 26.44 8.98 27.04
CA PHE A 480 26.47 7.53 26.86
C PHE A 480 27.87 7.10 26.38
N PRO A 481 28.63 6.29 27.13
CA PRO A 481 29.92 5.79 26.67
C PRO A 481 29.67 4.53 25.83
N GLU A 482 29.30 4.73 24.56
CA GLU A 482 29.36 3.76 23.42
C GLU A 482 28.68 4.29 22.14
N ALA A 483 28.16 5.52 22.14
CA ALA A 483 27.40 6.09 21.02
C ALA A 483 28.23 6.67 19.87
N GLU A 484 29.57 6.55 19.87
CA GLU A 484 30.42 7.28 18.90
C GLU A 484 30.64 6.58 17.56
N ASP A 485 30.22 5.33 17.33
CA ASP A 485 30.62 4.59 16.09
C ASP A 485 29.50 3.78 15.38
N SER A 486 28.20 4.02 15.63
CA SER A 486 27.13 3.33 14.89
C SER A 486 26.42 4.24 13.89
N LEU A 487 26.54 3.92 12.60
CA LEU A 487 25.93 4.63 11.46
C LEU A 487 24.38 4.58 11.45
N LEU A 488 23.78 3.76 12.32
CA LEU A 488 22.32 3.62 12.45
C LEU A 488 21.98 3.45 13.93
N GLN A 489 21.10 4.30 14.46
CA GLN A 489 20.50 4.12 15.77
C GLN A 489 19.03 4.55 15.71
N GLN A 490 18.11 3.57 15.73
CA GLN A 490 16.67 3.84 15.81
C GLN A 490 16.09 3.22 17.07
N MET A 491 15.18 3.94 17.74
CA MET A 491 14.54 3.49 18.96
C MET A 491 13.03 3.38 18.77
N PHE A 492 12.47 2.25 19.18
CA PHE A 492 11.05 1.95 19.12
C PHE A 492 10.54 1.54 20.50
N VAL A 493 9.34 1.99 20.87
CA VAL A 493 8.67 1.54 22.09
C VAL A 493 7.89 0.27 21.78
N VAL A 494 8.28 -0.84 22.41
CA VAL A 494 7.71 -2.17 22.17
C VAL A 494 7.31 -2.88 23.46
N ARG A 495 6.41 -3.84 23.35
CA ARG A 495 5.96 -4.72 24.42
C ARG A 495 6.21 -6.16 24.02
N PHE A 496 6.98 -6.89 24.83
CA PHE A 496 7.23 -8.30 24.56
C PHE A 496 5.95 -9.12 24.79
N LEU A 497 5.56 -9.90 23.78
CA LEU A 497 4.37 -10.75 23.83
C LEU A 497 4.71 -12.20 24.14
N GLY A 498 5.84 -12.68 23.63
CA GLY A 498 6.36 -14.00 23.96
C GLY A 498 7.41 -14.48 22.96
N SER A 499 8.09 -15.57 23.31
CA SER A 499 9.02 -16.27 22.44
C SER A 499 8.79 -17.77 22.46
N MET A 500 9.22 -18.43 21.39
CA MET A 500 9.15 -19.89 21.29
C MET A 500 10.23 -20.43 20.34
N ALA A 501 10.67 -21.67 20.58
CA ALA A 501 11.62 -22.33 19.69
C ALA A 501 10.92 -22.81 18.41
N VAL A 502 11.63 -22.71 17.30
CA VAL A 502 11.15 -23.04 15.95
C VAL A 502 12.12 -23.99 15.26
N LYS A 503 11.63 -24.79 14.29
CA LYS A 503 12.46 -25.79 13.61
C LYS A 503 13.24 -25.27 12.42
N THR A 504 12.83 -24.13 11.84
CA THR A 504 13.40 -23.59 10.61
C THR A 504 13.35 -22.07 10.59
N ASP A 505 14.32 -21.46 9.93
CA ASP A 505 14.41 -20.04 9.60
C ASP A 505 14.36 -19.78 8.08
N SER A 506 13.94 -20.80 7.31
CA SER A 506 13.91 -20.73 5.84
C SER A 506 12.86 -19.76 5.29
N THR A 507 11.80 -19.48 6.06
CA THR A 507 10.68 -18.65 5.63
C THR A 507 10.15 -17.77 6.76
N THR A 508 9.58 -16.62 6.42
CA THR A 508 8.87 -15.75 7.37
C THR A 508 7.55 -16.35 7.87
N ALA A 509 7.06 -17.43 7.25
CA ALA A 509 5.87 -18.17 7.68
C ALA A 509 5.98 -18.64 9.15
N VAL A 510 7.21 -18.95 9.60
CA VAL A 510 7.47 -19.35 10.98
C VAL A 510 7.16 -18.25 11.98
N ILE A 511 7.33 -16.97 11.60
CA ILE A 511 7.06 -15.82 12.45
C ILE A 511 5.55 -15.63 12.60
N TYR A 512 4.78 -15.76 11.51
CA TYR A 512 3.32 -15.64 11.56
C TYR A 512 2.68 -16.77 12.36
N GLU A 513 3.20 -18.00 12.22
CA GLU A 513 2.74 -19.11 13.04
C GLU A 513 3.09 -18.92 14.52
N ALA A 514 4.30 -18.41 14.83
CA ALA A 514 4.68 -18.06 16.19
C ALA A 514 3.80 -16.93 16.77
N MET A 515 3.48 -15.89 15.99
CA MET A 515 2.52 -14.84 16.39
C MET A 515 1.17 -15.45 16.75
N ARG A 516 0.64 -16.34 15.90
CA ARG A 516 -0.65 -17.01 16.10
C ARG A 516 -0.66 -17.81 17.40
N GLN A 517 0.37 -18.63 17.63
CA GLN A 517 0.46 -19.48 18.83
C GLN A 517 0.70 -18.68 20.10
N VAL A 518 1.58 -17.67 20.07
CA VAL A 518 1.83 -16.78 21.23
C VAL A 518 0.55 -16.03 21.60
N LEU A 519 -0.15 -15.44 20.64
CA LEU A 519 -1.40 -14.71 20.91
C LEU A 519 -2.52 -15.64 21.40
N ALA A 520 -2.67 -16.83 20.79
CA ALA A 520 -3.62 -17.84 21.24
C ALA A 520 -3.31 -18.29 22.68
N ALA A 521 -2.04 -18.56 23.00
CA ALA A 521 -1.63 -18.96 24.34
C ALA A 521 -1.85 -17.84 25.37
N ARG A 522 -1.56 -16.57 25.03
CA ARG A 522 -1.87 -15.43 25.90
C ARG A 522 -3.38 -15.32 26.18
N ALA A 523 -4.22 -15.57 25.19
CA ALA A 523 -5.67 -15.58 25.34
C ALA A 523 -6.16 -16.77 26.19
N ILE A 524 -5.66 -17.98 25.92
CA ILE A 524 -6.01 -19.20 26.66
C ILE A 524 -5.60 -19.10 28.13
N HIS A 525 -4.41 -18.55 28.41
CA HIS A 525 -3.86 -18.44 29.76
C HIS A 525 -4.15 -17.11 30.45
N ASN A 526 -4.98 -16.23 29.85
CA ASN A 526 -5.36 -14.93 30.42
C ASN A 526 -4.16 -14.03 30.82
N ILE A 527 -3.12 -14.01 30.00
CA ILE A 527 -1.90 -13.25 30.25
C ILE A 527 -2.04 -11.84 29.65
N PHE A 528 -2.53 -10.90 30.47
CA PHE A 528 -2.76 -9.51 30.05
C PHE A 528 -1.61 -8.55 30.36
N ARG A 529 -0.70 -8.93 31.28
CA ARG A 529 0.47 -8.08 31.59
C ARG A 529 1.49 -8.16 30.47
N THR A 530 1.94 -7.00 30.01
CA THR A 530 3.07 -6.83 29.09
C THR A 530 4.01 -5.78 29.67
N THR A 531 5.31 -5.96 29.46
CA THR A 531 6.29 -4.97 29.91
C THR A 531 6.78 -4.17 28.72
N GLU A 532 6.73 -2.85 28.85
CA GLU A 532 7.23 -1.92 27.86
C GLU A 532 8.77 -1.84 27.93
N SER A 533 9.40 -1.87 26.76
CA SER A 533 10.85 -1.80 26.56
C SER A 533 11.16 -0.87 25.38
N HIS A 534 12.33 -0.25 25.40
CA HIS A 534 12.87 0.45 24.23
C HIS A 534 13.68 -0.54 23.39
N LEU A 535 13.20 -0.88 22.19
CA LEU A 535 13.94 -1.63 21.19
C LEU A 535 14.83 -0.67 20.40
N VAL A 536 16.14 -0.74 20.63
CA VAL A 536 17.15 0.02 19.91
C VAL A 536 17.75 -0.85 18.82
N VAL A 537 17.51 -0.46 17.56
CA VAL A 537 18.08 -1.08 16.36
C VAL A 537 19.36 -0.33 16.00
N THR A 538 20.49 -1.02 15.99
CA THR A 538 21.77 -0.47 15.52
C THR A 538 22.26 -1.20 14.27
N SER A 539 23.36 -0.73 13.68
CA SER A 539 24.03 -1.48 12.61
C SER A 539 24.62 -2.82 13.08
N GLN A 540 24.75 -3.07 14.39
CA GLN A 540 25.39 -4.29 14.90
C GLN A 540 24.44 -5.20 15.69
N ALA A 541 23.41 -4.66 16.32
CA ALA A 541 22.57 -5.42 17.24
C ALA A 541 21.16 -4.82 17.44
N LEU A 542 20.25 -5.67 17.95
CA LEU A 542 18.95 -5.31 18.50
C LEU A 542 19.03 -5.37 20.02
N ARG A 543 18.87 -4.22 20.70
CA ARG A 543 18.91 -4.12 22.16
C ARG A 543 17.56 -3.77 22.73
N LEU A 544 17.10 -4.53 23.73
CA LEU A 544 15.91 -4.20 24.51
C LEU A 544 16.35 -3.56 25.81
N ILE A 545 16.01 -2.29 25.99
CA ILE A 545 16.41 -1.48 27.15
C ILE A 545 15.18 -1.21 28.01
N ASP A 546 15.34 -1.37 29.32
CA ASP A 546 14.34 -0.96 30.30
C ASP A 546 14.22 0.57 30.33
N PRO A 547 13.04 1.16 30.10
CA PRO A 547 12.88 2.61 30.04
C PRO A 547 13.16 3.30 31.38
N GLN A 548 12.97 2.63 32.51
CA GLN A 548 13.16 3.19 33.85
C GLN A 548 14.59 3.04 34.36
N THR A 549 15.20 1.87 34.17
CA THR A 549 16.53 1.56 34.72
C THR A 549 17.66 1.78 33.73
N GLN A 550 17.35 1.95 32.43
CA GLN A 550 18.31 2.03 31.33
C GLN A 550 19.20 0.77 31.20
N VAL A 551 18.82 -0.33 31.84
CA VAL A 551 19.53 -1.62 31.76
C VAL A 551 19.09 -2.38 30.51
N SER A 552 20.06 -2.94 29.78
CA SER A 552 19.79 -3.84 28.65
C SER A 552 19.23 -5.18 29.15
N ARG A 553 17.98 -5.48 28.81
CA ARG A 553 17.25 -6.71 29.16
C ARG A 553 17.56 -7.87 28.22
N ALA A 554 17.83 -7.58 26.94
CA ALA A 554 18.24 -8.57 25.96
C ALA A 554 19.05 -7.88 24.84
N ASN A 555 20.01 -8.60 24.27
CA ASN A 555 20.85 -8.13 23.16
C ASN A 555 20.96 -9.25 22.13
N PHE A 556 20.58 -8.96 20.88
CA PHE A 556 20.65 -9.90 19.77
C PHE A 556 21.59 -9.33 18.71
N GLU A 557 22.62 -10.06 18.33
CA GLU A 557 23.49 -9.64 17.21
C GLU A 557 22.68 -9.60 15.92
N LEU A 558 22.86 -8.57 15.09
CA LEU A 558 22.08 -8.43 13.87
C LEU A 558 22.37 -9.56 12.85
N THR A 559 23.57 -10.15 12.94
CA THR A 559 24.02 -11.34 12.21
C THR A 559 23.30 -12.61 12.63
N SER A 560 22.82 -12.71 13.88
CA SER A 560 22.07 -13.87 14.37
C SER A 560 20.58 -13.79 14.09
N VAL A 561 20.06 -12.60 13.73
CA VAL A 561 18.67 -12.43 13.27
C VAL A 561 18.56 -12.97 11.85
N THR A 562 17.85 -14.06 11.65
CA THR A 562 17.77 -14.74 10.35
C THR A 562 16.57 -14.27 9.53
N GLN A 563 15.41 -14.11 10.17
CA GLN A 563 14.17 -13.63 9.56
C GLN A 563 13.52 -12.57 10.43
N PHE A 564 12.77 -11.65 9.83
CA PHE A 564 11.96 -10.67 10.55
C PHE A 564 10.74 -10.29 9.70
N ALA A 565 9.59 -10.08 10.35
CA ALA A 565 8.35 -9.75 9.68
C ALA A 565 7.41 -8.94 10.58
N ALA A 566 6.70 -7.99 9.96
CA ALA A 566 5.55 -7.33 10.55
C ALA A 566 4.26 -8.07 10.15
N HIS A 567 3.25 -8.08 11.01
CA HIS A 567 1.98 -8.72 10.71
C HIS A 567 1.19 -7.92 9.67
N GLN A 568 0.64 -8.59 8.66
CA GLN A 568 -0.02 -7.95 7.52
C GLN A 568 -1.26 -7.13 7.91
N GLU A 569 -2.10 -7.67 8.82
CA GLU A 569 -3.32 -6.98 9.26
C GLU A 569 -3.12 -6.10 10.51
N ASN A 570 -2.47 -6.64 11.55
CA ASN A 570 -2.16 -5.89 12.75
C ASN A 570 -0.80 -5.19 12.62
N LYS A 571 -0.84 -3.95 12.12
CA LYS A 571 0.34 -3.10 11.92
C LYS A 571 1.23 -2.92 13.16
N ARG A 572 0.75 -3.22 14.37
CA ARG A 572 1.55 -3.11 15.60
C ARG A 572 2.34 -4.37 15.93
N LEU A 573 2.03 -5.51 15.33
CA LEU A 573 2.72 -6.77 15.61
C LEU A 573 3.96 -6.91 14.73
N VAL A 574 5.07 -7.26 15.37
CA VAL A 574 6.35 -7.53 14.71
C VAL A 574 7.05 -8.70 15.41
N GLY A 575 7.78 -9.50 14.64
CA GLY A 575 8.59 -10.56 15.19
C GLY A 575 9.85 -10.82 14.38
N PHE A 576 10.82 -11.44 15.01
CA PHE A 576 12.07 -11.85 14.37
C PHE A 576 12.56 -13.19 14.93
N ALA A 577 13.18 -13.97 14.05
CA ALA A 577 13.80 -15.25 14.36
C ALA A 577 15.31 -15.04 14.60
N VAL A 578 15.83 -15.65 15.66
CA VAL A 578 17.24 -15.57 16.06
C VAL A 578 17.81 -16.98 16.12
N ARG A 579 19.02 -17.14 15.58
CA ARG A 579 19.83 -18.35 15.70
C ARG A 579 20.85 -18.15 16.81
N ASP A 580 20.67 -18.85 17.92
CA ASP A 580 21.59 -18.82 19.06
C ASP A 580 22.54 -20.04 19.03
N PRO A 581 23.87 -19.84 19.12
CA PRO A 581 24.82 -20.94 19.23
C PRO A 581 24.78 -21.56 20.63
N GLU A 582 24.14 -22.72 20.81
CA GLU A 582 24.17 -23.42 22.11
C GLU A 582 25.53 -24.12 22.35
N SER A 583 25.92 -24.20 23.62
CA SER A 583 27.12 -24.91 24.09
C SER A 583 27.12 -26.44 23.83
N THR A 584 25.99 -26.99 23.36
CA THR A 584 25.68 -28.43 23.21
C THR A 584 25.81 -28.94 21.77
N GLY A 585 26.06 -28.06 20.79
CA GLY A 585 26.33 -28.44 19.40
C GLY A 585 25.12 -28.54 18.46
N GLU A 586 23.89 -28.32 18.96
CA GLU A 586 22.71 -28.05 18.13
C GLU A 586 22.41 -26.54 18.14
N GLU A 587 22.20 -25.95 16.96
CA GLU A 587 21.82 -24.53 16.84
C GLU A 587 20.36 -24.37 17.31
N SER A 588 20.13 -23.53 18.33
CA SER A 588 18.76 -23.25 18.77
C SER A 588 18.19 -22.07 17.97
N LEU A 589 16.98 -22.25 17.47
CA LEU A 589 16.25 -21.24 16.71
C LEU A 589 15.04 -20.79 17.52
N SER A 590 14.98 -19.50 17.83
CA SER A 590 13.90 -18.92 18.61
C SER A 590 13.29 -17.73 17.91
N THR A 591 11.96 -17.64 17.93
CA THR A 591 11.22 -16.49 17.41
C THR A 591 10.70 -15.64 18.55
N TYR A 592 10.92 -14.33 18.47
CA TYR A 592 10.51 -13.35 19.47
C TYR A 592 9.43 -12.44 18.89
N ILE A 593 8.30 -12.29 19.60
CA ILE A 593 7.13 -11.54 19.16
C ILE A 593 6.90 -10.32 20.04
N PHE A 594 6.65 -9.17 19.41
CA PHE A 594 6.45 -7.88 20.06
C PHE A 594 5.21 -7.16 19.51
N GLU A 595 4.63 -6.33 20.36
CA GLU A 595 3.69 -5.28 19.97
C GLU A 595 4.40 -3.92 20.04
N SER A 596 4.42 -3.17 18.94
CA SER A 596 5.00 -1.84 18.86
C SER A 596 3.93 -0.75 18.99
N ASN A 597 4.30 0.40 19.54
CA ASN A 597 3.47 1.60 19.48
C ASN A 597 3.49 2.26 18.08
N SER A 598 4.47 1.93 17.25
CA SER A 598 4.57 2.34 15.83
C SER A 598 4.19 1.19 14.89
N GLU A 599 4.11 1.47 13.58
CA GLU A 599 3.98 0.41 12.57
C GLU A 599 5.20 -0.52 12.62
N GLY A 600 4.98 -1.84 12.68
CA GLY A 600 6.01 -2.88 12.73
C GLY A 600 6.87 -2.89 11.47
N GLU A 601 6.32 -2.44 10.34
CA GLU A 601 7.08 -2.27 9.08
C GLU A 601 8.23 -1.26 9.26
N LYS A 602 8.06 -0.21 10.09
CA LYS A 602 9.13 0.75 10.42
C LYS A 602 10.29 0.04 11.13
N ILE A 603 10.01 -0.93 11.99
CA ILE A 603 11.03 -1.75 12.68
C ILE A 603 11.71 -2.71 11.69
N CYS A 604 10.94 -3.39 10.84
CA CYS A 604 11.51 -4.27 9.80
C CYS A 604 12.42 -3.51 8.84
N TYR A 605 12.03 -2.30 8.43
CA TYR A 605 12.85 -1.42 7.61
C TYR A 605 14.17 -1.06 8.31
N ALA A 606 14.12 -0.69 9.60
CA ALA A 606 15.32 -0.37 10.37
C ALA A 606 16.27 -1.59 10.50
N ILE A 607 15.73 -2.79 10.73
CA ILE A 607 16.51 -4.04 10.77
C ILE A 607 17.17 -4.32 9.41
N ASN A 608 16.41 -4.18 8.32
CA ASN A 608 16.92 -4.38 6.97
C ASN A 608 18.03 -3.39 6.62
N LEU A 609 17.82 -2.10 6.93
CA LEU A 609 18.82 -1.06 6.73
C LEU A 609 20.10 -1.33 7.55
N GLY A 610 19.97 -1.82 8.79
CA GLY A 610 21.12 -2.22 9.60
C GLY A 610 21.92 -3.36 8.97
N LYS A 611 21.23 -4.34 8.37
CA LYS A 611 21.88 -5.45 7.64
C LYS A 611 22.57 -4.96 6.37
N GLU A 612 21.90 -4.13 5.57
CA GLU A 612 22.49 -3.53 4.37
C GLU A 612 23.74 -2.72 4.71
N ILE A 613 23.69 -1.88 5.75
CA ILE A 613 24.85 -1.13 6.25
C ILE A 613 26.00 -2.09 6.61
N THR A 614 25.71 -3.20 7.31
CA THR A 614 26.72 -4.20 7.69
C THR A 614 27.36 -4.86 6.47
N GLU A 615 26.58 -5.16 5.43
CA GLU A 615 27.07 -5.76 4.19
C GLU A 615 27.99 -4.81 3.41
N VAL A 616 27.58 -3.53 3.27
CA VAL A 616 28.34 -2.53 2.49
C VAL A 616 29.41 -1.82 3.31
N GLN A 617 29.51 -2.03 4.63
CA GLN A 617 30.51 -1.37 5.49
C GLN A 617 31.95 -1.61 5.02
N LYS A 618 32.20 -2.68 4.27
CA LYS A 618 33.52 -3.02 3.70
C LYS A 618 33.86 -2.26 2.41
N ASP A 619 32.91 -1.56 1.80
CA ASP A 619 33.05 -0.76 0.58
C ASP A 619 32.60 0.70 0.81
N PRO A 620 33.53 1.65 0.92
CA PRO A 620 33.21 3.05 1.22
C PRO A 620 32.40 3.76 0.12
N GLU A 621 32.50 3.35 -1.15
CA GLU A 621 31.70 3.95 -2.24
C GLU A 621 30.25 3.45 -2.21
N ALA A 622 30.06 2.15 -1.94
CA ALA A 622 28.73 1.56 -1.78
C ALA A 622 28.01 2.12 -0.54
N LEU A 623 28.73 2.29 0.57
CA LEU A 623 28.18 2.89 1.80
C LEU A 623 27.74 4.35 1.58
N ALA A 624 28.54 5.17 0.88
CA ALA A 624 28.18 6.55 0.58
C ALA A 624 26.93 6.64 -0.30
N LYS A 625 26.80 5.74 -1.29
CA LYS A 625 25.62 5.67 -2.16
C LYS A 625 24.36 5.24 -1.42
N LEU A 626 24.47 4.29 -0.48
CA LEU A 626 23.36 3.88 0.38
C LEU A 626 22.89 5.03 1.26
N MET A 627 23.82 5.74 1.91
CA MET A 627 23.50 6.88 2.78
C MET A 627 22.86 8.07 2.04
N LEU A 628 23.19 8.28 0.75
CA LEU A 628 22.52 9.29 -0.09
C LEU A 628 21.06 8.96 -0.44
N SER A 629 20.67 7.69 -0.32
CA SER A 629 19.32 7.21 -0.69
C SER A 629 18.35 7.14 0.49
N VAL A 630 18.85 7.33 1.72
CA VAL A 630 18.06 7.24 2.95
C VAL A 630 17.58 8.63 3.36
N PRO A 631 16.27 8.86 3.57
CA PRO A 631 15.77 10.16 4.02
C PRO A 631 16.21 10.38 5.47
N LEU A 632 16.90 11.49 5.77
CA LEU A 632 17.37 11.83 7.12
C LEU A 632 16.57 12.99 7.72
N THR A 633 16.53 13.03 9.05
CA THR A 633 16.08 14.16 9.87
C THR A 633 16.98 15.38 9.65
N ASN A 634 16.47 16.58 9.94
CA ASN A 634 17.16 17.86 9.67
C ASN A 634 18.53 18.00 10.40
N ASP A 635 18.77 17.21 11.44
CA ASP A 635 20.05 17.15 12.17
C ASP A 635 20.99 16.04 11.66
N GLY A 636 20.58 15.28 10.64
CA GLY A 636 21.36 14.20 10.01
C GLY A 636 21.56 12.95 10.88
N LYS A 637 20.90 12.86 12.04
CA LYS A 637 21.15 11.80 13.03
C LYS A 637 20.23 10.60 12.92
N TYR A 638 19.02 10.78 12.37
CA TYR A 638 17.99 9.75 12.31
C TYR A 638 17.36 9.64 10.92
N VAL A 639 16.90 8.44 10.56
CA VAL A 639 16.15 8.21 9.30
C VAL A 639 14.70 8.69 9.46
N LEU A 640 14.22 9.46 8.50
CA LEU A 640 12.85 9.98 8.44
C LEU A 640 11.91 8.89 7.91
N LEU A 641 11.11 8.29 8.78
CA LEU A 641 10.08 7.33 8.40
C LEU A 641 8.73 8.04 8.32
N ASN A 642 8.39 8.54 7.13
CA ASN A 642 7.18 9.29 6.77
C ASN A 642 6.04 9.27 7.81
N ASP A 643 5.72 10.46 8.33
CA ASP A 643 4.37 10.82 8.77
C ASP A 643 3.99 12.06 7.94
N GLN A 644 3.20 11.89 6.87
CA GLN A 644 2.49 13.02 6.27
C GLN A 644 1.30 13.31 7.18
N GLN A 645 1.34 14.44 7.89
CA GLN A 645 0.16 15.03 8.51
C GLN A 645 -0.78 15.57 7.42
N ASP A 646 -2.05 15.22 7.54
CA ASP A 646 -3.18 15.80 6.81
C ASP A 646 -3.24 17.32 7.04
N ASP A 647 -2.68 18.11 6.11
CA ASP A 647 -2.98 19.55 6.03
C ASP A 647 -4.11 19.79 5.02
N SER A 648 -5.32 19.49 5.49
CA SER A 648 -6.53 20.15 5.02
C SER A 648 -6.92 21.25 6.01
N ASP A 649 -6.39 22.46 5.82
CA ASP A 649 -7.18 23.66 6.12
C ASP A 649 -6.67 24.88 5.36
N GLY A 650 -7.60 25.62 4.77
CA GLY A 650 -7.33 26.76 3.90
C GLY A 650 -7.31 28.09 4.65
N GLY A 651 -6.44 29.01 4.22
CA GLY A 651 -6.54 30.45 4.50
C GLY A 651 -5.19 31.19 4.57
N PRO A 652 -5.13 32.49 4.22
CA PRO A 652 -4.19 32.96 3.21
C PRO A 652 -3.04 33.85 3.71
N SER A 653 -1.96 33.86 2.91
CA SER A 653 -0.98 34.94 2.69
C SER A 653 -0.46 35.71 3.90
N GLU A 654 0.83 35.54 4.24
CA GLU A 654 1.66 36.67 4.67
C GLU A 654 3.11 36.53 4.18
N HIS A 655 3.51 37.52 3.36
CA HIS A 655 4.89 37.85 3.04
C HIS A 655 5.64 38.28 4.30
N ARG A 656 6.82 37.67 4.55
CA ARG A 656 8.00 38.27 5.21
C ARG A 656 9.14 37.27 4.96
N GLY A 657 10.23 37.60 4.27
CA GLY A 657 11.05 38.79 4.41
C GLY A 657 12.40 38.31 4.92
N ALA A 658 13.38 38.22 4.04
CA ALA A 658 14.75 37.84 4.35
C ALA A 658 15.47 38.94 5.14
N GLU A 659 16.12 38.56 6.24
CA GLU A 659 17.23 39.27 6.93
C GLU A 659 18.11 38.13 7.49
N SER A 660 19.30 37.82 6.97
CA SER A 660 20.59 38.54 6.98
C SER A 660 21.13 38.85 8.37
N GLU A 661 22.27 38.20 8.65
CA GLU A 661 23.33 38.50 9.63
C GLU A 661 23.08 38.25 11.13
N ALA A 662 23.61 37.13 11.63
CA ALA A 662 24.74 37.08 12.58
C ALA A 662 25.32 35.66 12.66
#